data_AF-A0A0U1M686-F1
#
_entry.id   AF-A0A0U1M686-F1
#
_cell.length_a   1.000
_cell.length_b   1.000
_cell.length_c   1.000
_cell.angle_alpha   90.00
_cell.angle_beta   90.00
_cell.angle_gamma   90.00
#
_symmetry.space_group_name_H-M   'P 1'
#
loop_
_entity.id
_entity.type
_entity.pdbx_description
1 polymer ?
#
loop_
_entity_poly.entity_id
_entity_poly.type
_entity_poly.pdbx_seq_one_letter_code
_entity_poly.pdbx_strand_id
1 'polypeptide(L)'
;MAPPVAELGVDSTQGNGLVDLVGILHHAALSKDEVGKERGLWLYEPGTDGTLPVRWTYKELLSEAKRKASILSRYLEAQVPAGLSGVKRKVVLLQFDNHIDSIAWFWAVVSAGLLPAISPPLSANVAQREQHIQHLMTLFETPVVLSTDRLIKRYPELGSGPLTVTIEQLLSSQSSNNIIDDHNPTTNGKYESRPPRGEEPAVLMLTSGSTGNAKAVELTVPQLVASVRGKSKALNVSENACFLNWIGLDHVANLVEIHLLAMYNKVDQVQLQAHDVISEPVLFLKVIHTHRVTATFAPNFFLALLTKRLESEASSITGLDLSCLKTITSGGEANLVETGKALCAQLEKLGVTKCPLYIAYGLTESGGGLSYGLFDAEYEDDQGREFASIGKPTIAVKVRVFGDGKETEPYELGELQLSGDAIFKRYYRDPEATKNSFTPEGWFMTGDRGYIDRTGALNIVGRRKEILIINGVNRAPQDIEAALETANLPGVVSSYFAAFSHRPKGSDTEGYCVVYSPEITFEDPKRRDEIAESIARAAAVIPGVRPEWLIPLPLSRLEKSSLGKLSRTRLKKQFDQGVFDDVRIRSRTPIQTYVHASYVAPSNDTEQKVVEALSYMLEMPANLISVDRTIFELGVTSLTLFRFERLLRQHISLDVGVSIITLLNSPVIRNIATAIDNANSHEYNPVAQLQARGSKLPLWLVHPASGNVLAFLPLARTMVDRPLYALTARGLGNNEKLFDSIPEMADTYFEHVKRTQPKGPYALTGYSLGTTVAFELAKRLEANGDKVAFCAALDSPPHIIPLVGPLDWTAAAIRVSYFLELIAQDDIPKYEVEFRGLSQVEVAERLLEVSFPEQLAKLKLTTAQLMAIVHVTDNFGKMGKVYQPKGLVRKMDVFYCIPLKSVCLDKQKWVAEHLGAWQDFSREPIELIECEGDHADMMNAQYVEGFEQRLSKVLAARGI
;
A
#
# COMPACT_ATOMS: atom_id res chain seq x y z
N MET A 1 -46.82 -10.59 -30.95
CA MET A 1 -47.76 -9.55 -30.50
C MET A 1 -48.10 -9.84 -29.05
N ALA A 2 -47.39 -9.16 -28.15
CA ALA A 2 -47.67 -9.14 -26.71
C ALA A 2 -48.28 -7.77 -26.39
N PRO A 3 -49.21 -7.67 -25.43
CA PRO A 3 -49.99 -6.45 -25.23
C PRO A 3 -49.09 -5.32 -24.68
N PRO A 4 -49.41 -4.04 -24.97
CA PRO A 4 -48.65 -2.93 -24.45
C PRO A 4 -48.84 -2.85 -22.93
N VAL A 5 -47.72 -2.80 -22.21
CA VAL A 5 -47.68 -2.45 -20.80
C VAL A 5 -48.24 -1.03 -20.68
N ALA A 6 -49.31 -0.88 -19.89
CA ALA A 6 -49.91 0.41 -19.62
C ALA A 6 -48.86 1.35 -19.02
N GLU A 7 -48.54 2.41 -19.77
CA GLU A 7 -47.87 3.59 -19.23
C GLU A 7 -48.74 4.14 -18.10
N LEU A 8 -48.30 3.95 -16.85
CA LEU A 8 -48.70 4.82 -15.77
C LEU A 8 -48.19 6.21 -16.14
N GLY A 9 -49.09 7.02 -16.69
CA GLY A 9 -48.83 8.40 -17.07
C GLY A 9 -48.22 9.15 -15.89
N VAL A 10 -46.92 9.43 -16.02
CA VAL A 10 -46.32 10.55 -15.32
C VAL A 10 -46.83 11.77 -16.05
N ASP A 11 -47.87 12.37 -15.49
CA ASP A 11 -48.45 13.62 -15.92
C ASP A 11 -47.34 14.70 -15.97
N SER A 12 -46.85 14.97 -17.18
CA SER A 12 -45.78 15.93 -17.47
C SER A 12 -46.24 17.39 -17.33
N THR A 13 -47.42 17.62 -16.72
CA THR A 13 -48.02 18.94 -16.56
C THR A 13 -48.27 19.39 -15.11
N GLN A 14 -47.86 18.63 -14.08
CA GLN A 14 -47.75 19.15 -12.70
C GLN A 14 -46.29 19.43 -12.30
N GLY A 15 -45.79 20.59 -12.76
CA GLY A 15 -44.52 21.19 -12.35
C GLY A 15 -44.52 21.78 -10.94
N ASN A 16 -44.94 21.03 -9.92
CA ASN A 16 -44.79 21.41 -8.52
C ASN A 16 -44.36 20.18 -7.71
N GLY A 17 -43.20 20.24 -7.07
CA GLY A 17 -42.85 19.21 -6.07
C GLY A 17 -41.67 19.55 -5.18
N LEU A 18 -40.53 19.98 -5.72
CA LEU A 18 -39.34 20.27 -4.92
C LEU A 18 -38.64 21.53 -5.44
N VAL A 19 -39.20 22.68 -5.09
CA VAL A 19 -38.70 24.00 -5.50
C VAL A 19 -37.47 24.42 -4.66
N ASP A 20 -37.30 23.81 -3.48
CA ASP A 20 -36.20 24.05 -2.54
C ASP A 20 -35.92 22.83 -1.64
N LEU A 21 -34.84 22.87 -0.84
CA LEU A 21 -34.49 21.80 0.11
C LEU A 21 -35.51 21.62 1.24
N VAL A 22 -36.14 22.71 1.72
CA VAL A 22 -37.17 22.64 2.76
C VAL A 22 -38.38 21.86 2.26
N GLY A 23 -38.67 21.93 0.96
CA GLY A 23 -39.66 21.11 0.27
C GLY A 23 -39.40 19.62 0.45
N ILE A 24 -38.15 19.15 0.35
CA ILE A 24 -37.80 17.73 0.57
C ILE A 24 -38.19 17.32 1.99
N LEU A 25 -37.79 18.12 3.00
CA LEU A 25 -38.13 17.86 4.40
C LEU A 25 -39.64 17.94 4.64
N HIS A 26 -40.33 18.91 4.04
CA HIS A 26 -41.78 19.06 4.15
C HIS A 26 -42.51 17.84 3.60
N HIS A 27 -42.12 17.33 2.44
CA HIS A 27 -42.70 16.11 1.88
C HIS A 27 -42.40 14.87 2.72
N ALA A 28 -41.22 14.78 3.33
CA ALA A 28 -40.90 13.72 4.29
C ALA A 28 -41.72 13.84 5.58
N ALA A 29 -41.99 15.05 6.07
CA ALA A 29 -42.80 15.31 7.26
C ALA A 29 -44.28 14.89 7.13
N LEU A 30 -44.78 14.78 5.90
CA LEU A 30 -46.13 14.28 5.61
C LEU A 30 -46.20 12.75 5.53
N SER A 31 -45.05 12.06 5.57
CA SER A 31 -45.00 10.62 5.38
C SER A 31 -45.31 9.82 6.64
N LYS A 32 -45.95 8.67 6.43
CA LYS A 32 -46.24 7.67 7.45
C LYS A 32 -45.84 6.29 6.91
N ASP A 33 -45.49 5.36 7.79
CA ASP A 33 -45.30 3.95 7.41
C ASP A 33 -46.65 3.25 7.15
N GLU A 34 -46.60 1.97 6.75
CA GLU A 34 -47.79 1.16 6.44
C GLU A 34 -48.76 1.00 7.62
N VAL A 35 -48.28 1.20 8.86
CA VAL A 35 -49.07 1.11 10.10
C VAL A 35 -49.50 2.51 10.59
N GLY A 36 -49.22 3.55 9.81
CA GLY A 36 -49.63 4.93 10.10
C GLY A 36 -48.71 5.68 11.07
N LYS A 37 -47.54 5.13 11.41
CA LYS A 37 -46.54 5.78 12.27
C LYS A 37 -45.76 6.83 11.48
N GLU A 38 -45.51 7.98 12.10
CA GLU A 38 -44.69 9.03 11.49
C GLU A 38 -43.23 8.57 11.35
N ARG A 39 -42.66 8.82 10.16
CA ARG A 39 -41.27 8.49 9.83
C ARG A 39 -40.30 9.58 10.28
N GLY A 40 -39.03 9.24 10.44
CA GLY A 40 -38.01 10.19 10.89
C GLY A 40 -36.65 9.59 11.17
N LEU A 41 -36.02 10.09 12.23
CA LEU A 41 -34.64 9.85 12.59
C LEU A 41 -34.54 9.20 13.97
N TRP A 42 -33.67 8.21 14.08
CA TRP A 42 -33.12 7.72 15.34
C TRP A 42 -31.69 8.24 15.48
N LEU A 43 -31.46 9.08 16.48
CA LEU A 43 -30.22 9.81 16.70
C LEU A 43 -29.54 9.27 17.96
N TYR A 44 -28.33 8.76 17.81
CA TYR A 44 -27.54 8.28 18.93
C TYR A 44 -26.52 9.34 19.38
N GLU A 45 -26.48 9.57 20.69
CA GLU A 45 -25.49 10.44 21.33
C GLU A 45 -24.08 9.80 21.31
N PRO A 46 -23.01 10.60 21.32
CA PRO A 46 -21.64 10.10 21.43
C PRO A 46 -21.41 9.19 22.64
N GLY A 47 -20.75 8.05 22.43
CA GLY A 47 -20.39 7.10 23.51
C GLY A 47 -21.48 6.05 23.79
N THR A 48 -22.41 5.85 22.85
CA THR A 48 -23.50 4.88 22.97
C THR A 48 -23.03 3.43 22.79
N ASP A 49 -23.74 2.49 23.41
CA ASP A 49 -23.63 1.05 23.15
C ASP A 49 -24.71 0.53 22.16
N GLY A 50 -25.52 1.45 21.62
CA GLY A 50 -26.61 1.15 20.68
C GLY A 50 -28.00 1.00 21.31
N THR A 51 -28.16 1.20 22.62
CA THR A 51 -29.43 0.88 23.31
C THR A 51 -30.45 2.03 23.43
N LEU A 52 -30.03 3.30 23.47
CA LEU A 52 -30.92 4.44 23.78
C LEU A 52 -30.80 5.61 22.78
N PRO A 53 -31.47 5.55 21.61
CA PRO A 53 -31.53 6.66 20.67
C PRO A 53 -32.62 7.69 21.04
N VAL A 54 -32.39 8.96 20.67
CA VAL A 54 -33.42 9.99 20.58
C VAL A 54 -34.18 9.81 19.26
N ARG A 55 -35.52 9.81 19.29
CA ARG A 55 -36.34 9.77 18.08
C ARG A 55 -36.86 11.17 17.75
N TRP A 56 -36.67 11.60 16.50
CA TRP A 56 -37.36 12.76 15.93
C TRP A 56 -38.15 12.34 14.70
N THR A 57 -39.44 12.64 14.63
CA THR A 57 -40.17 12.53 13.36
C THR A 57 -39.72 13.63 12.41
N TYR A 58 -39.88 13.44 11.10
CA TYR A 58 -39.56 14.51 10.13
C TYR A 58 -40.41 15.77 10.37
N LYS A 59 -41.61 15.61 10.94
CA LYS A 59 -42.48 16.72 11.36
C LYS A 59 -41.90 17.49 12.54
N GLU A 60 -41.39 16.78 13.56
CA GLU A 60 -40.69 17.40 14.69
C GLU A 60 -39.42 18.12 14.21
N LEU A 61 -38.62 17.49 13.34
CA LEU A 61 -37.43 18.11 12.74
C LEU A 61 -37.79 19.39 11.97
N LEU A 62 -38.86 19.38 11.17
CA LEU A 62 -39.32 20.57 10.44
C LEU A 62 -39.78 21.69 11.38
N SER A 63 -40.51 21.35 12.44
CA SER A 63 -40.95 22.33 13.46
C SER A 63 -39.73 22.95 14.15
N GLU A 64 -38.79 22.11 14.57
CA GLU A 64 -37.58 22.54 15.27
C GLU A 64 -36.65 23.37 14.37
N ALA A 65 -36.53 23.01 13.09
CA ALA A 65 -35.80 23.78 12.09
C ALA A 65 -36.38 25.19 11.92
N LYS A 66 -37.71 25.33 11.82
CA LYS A 66 -38.38 26.64 11.72
C LYS A 66 -38.19 27.48 12.99
N ARG A 67 -38.32 26.86 14.16
CA ARG A 67 -38.11 27.52 15.45
C ARG A 67 -36.68 28.06 15.58
N LYS A 68 -35.68 27.21 15.34
CA LYS A 68 -34.25 27.58 15.36
C LYS A 68 -33.89 28.61 14.28
N ALA A 69 -34.50 28.52 13.10
CA ALA A 69 -34.34 29.52 12.04
C ALA A 69 -34.79 30.91 12.49
N SER A 70 -35.97 31.02 13.12
CA SER A 70 -36.46 32.29 13.67
C SER A 70 -35.53 32.88 14.73
N ILE A 71 -34.94 32.04 15.59
CA ILE A 71 -33.96 32.46 16.59
C ILE A 71 -32.70 33.01 15.92
N LEU A 72 -32.14 32.25 14.98
CA LEU A 72 -30.93 32.63 14.27
C LEU A 72 -31.12 33.94 13.49
N SER A 73 -32.22 34.07 12.74
CA SER A 73 -32.51 35.28 11.97
C SER A 73 -32.63 36.51 12.86
N ARG A 74 -33.37 36.43 13.98
CA ARG A 74 -33.50 37.55 14.93
C ARG A 74 -32.17 37.95 15.56
N TYR A 75 -31.35 36.96 15.92
CA TYR A 75 -30.02 37.25 16.46
C TYR A 75 -29.15 37.98 15.44
N LEU A 76 -29.13 37.51 14.20
CA LEU A 76 -28.34 38.14 13.14
C LEU A 76 -28.85 39.54 12.79
N GLU A 77 -30.16 39.76 12.79
CA GLU A 77 -30.75 41.09 12.59
C GLU A 77 -30.32 42.08 13.69
N ALA A 78 -30.27 41.64 14.96
CA ALA A 78 -29.84 42.47 16.08
C ALA A 78 -28.34 42.86 16.03
N GLN A 79 -27.51 42.04 15.38
CA GLN A 79 -26.06 42.26 15.26
C GLN A 79 -25.67 43.11 14.04
N VAL A 80 -26.59 43.38 13.11
CA VAL A 80 -26.32 44.22 11.93
C VAL A 80 -26.72 45.66 12.23
N PRO A 81 -25.79 46.65 12.17
CA PRO A 81 -26.11 48.05 12.40
C PRO A 81 -27.23 48.55 11.47
N ALA A 82 -28.17 49.32 12.02
CA ALA A 82 -29.27 49.93 11.28
C ALA A 82 -28.74 50.87 10.19
N GLY A 83 -28.60 50.36 8.96
CA GLY A 83 -28.04 51.11 7.82
C GLY A 83 -27.49 50.23 6.70
N LEU A 84 -27.13 48.98 6.98
CA LEU A 84 -26.74 47.98 5.98
C LEU A 84 -27.97 47.19 5.49
N SER A 85 -28.96 47.89 4.93
CA SER A 85 -30.07 47.27 4.22
C SER A 85 -29.54 46.64 2.92
N GLY A 86 -29.25 45.35 2.96
CA GLY A 86 -28.80 44.61 1.78
C GLY A 86 -27.95 43.38 2.07
N VAL A 87 -28.14 42.70 3.22
CA VAL A 87 -27.38 41.49 3.50
C VAL A 87 -27.85 40.37 2.57
N LYS A 88 -27.15 40.25 1.44
CA LYS A 88 -27.17 39.06 0.58
C LYS A 88 -26.92 37.83 1.45
N ARG A 89 -27.61 36.75 1.13
CA ARG A 89 -27.57 35.43 1.77
C ARG A 89 -26.20 35.07 2.36
N LYS A 90 -26.03 35.31 3.66
CA LYS A 90 -24.75 35.05 4.36
C LYS A 90 -24.46 33.56 4.42
N VAL A 91 -23.17 33.24 4.28
CA VAL A 91 -22.66 31.90 4.56
C VAL A 91 -22.65 31.69 6.08
N VAL A 92 -23.23 30.58 6.52
CA VAL A 92 -23.14 30.12 7.91
C VAL A 92 -22.25 28.89 7.94
N LEU A 93 -21.08 29.03 8.56
CA LEU A 93 -20.13 27.95 8.78
C LEU A 93 -20.59 27.13 9.99
N LEU A 94 -21.03 25.90 9.75
CA LEU A 94 -21.48 24.96 10.77
C LEU A 94 -20.29 24.13 11.26
N GLN A 95 -19.95 24.25 12.54
CA GLN A 95 -18.90 23.47 13.19
C GLN A 95 -19.46 22.74 14.41
N PHE A 96 -19.77 21.45 14.24
CA PHE A 96 -20.30 20.57 15.27
C PHE A 96 -19.56 19.23 15.25
N ASP A 97 -19.66 18.49 16.35
CA ASP A 97 -18.98 17.19 16.55
C ASP A 97 -19.97 16.04 16.80
N ASN A 98 -21.27 16.28 16.60
CA ASN A 98 -22.32 15.28 16.72
C ASN A 98 -23.44 15.49 15.67
N HIS A 99 -24.16 14.41 15.35
CA HIS A 99 -25.25 14.43 14.36
C HIS A 99 -26.48 15.25 14.77
N ILE A 100 -26.84 15.26 16.05
CA ILE A 100 -28.06 15.92 16.55
C ILE A 100 -27.99 17.43 16.27
N ASP A 101 -26.91 18.06 16.69
CA ASP A 101 -26.68 19.49 16.46
C ASP A 101 -26.45 19.79 14.98
N SER A 102 -25.63 18.97 14.30
CA SER A 102 -25.33 19.16 12.87
C SER A 102 -26.61 19.18 12.02
N ILE A 103 -27.49 18.19 12.20
CA ILE A 103 -28.73 18.06 11.42
C ILE A 103 -29.70 19.18 11.79
N ALA A 104 -29.93 19.43 13.08
CA ALA A 104 -30.90 20.43 13.50
C ALA A 104 -30.52 21.84 13.02
N TRP A 105 -29.25 22.21 13.15
CA TRP A 105 -28.78 23.55 12.76
C TRP A 105 -28.54 23.68 11.26
N PHE A 106 -28.21 22.60 10.54
CA PHE A 106 -28.26 22.59 9.08
C PHE A 106 -29.66 22.99 8.57
N TRP A 107 -30.70 22.31 9.04
CA TRP A 107 -32.06 22.62 8.62
C TRP A 107 -32.55 23.99 9.11
N ALA A 108 -32.09 24.46 10.26
CA ALA A 108 -32.37 25.82 10.74
C ALA A 108 -31.78 26.89 9.80
N VAL A 109 -30.52 26.74 9.39
CA VAL A 109 -29.87 27.66 8.46
C VAL A 109 -30.57 27.67 7.10
N VAL A 110 -30.88 26.48 6.56
CA VAL A 110 -31.62 26.37 5.30
C VAL A 110 -33.01 27.01 5.41
N SER A 111 -33.73 26.77 6.50
CA SER A 111 -35.07 27.32 6.74
C SER A 111 -35.06 28.84 6.98
N ALA A 112 -33.96 29.38 7.50
CA ALA A 112 -33.73 30.83 7.61
C ALA A 112 -33.45 31.49 6.25
N GLY A 113 -33.32 30.72 5.16
CA GLY A 113 -32.92 31.22 3.85
C GLY A 113 -31.43 31.57 3.76
N LEU A 114 -30.61 31.13 4.71
CA LEU A 114 -29.15 31.33 4.71
C LEU A 114 -28.44 30.24 3.89
N LEU A 115 -27.13 30.38 3.69
CA LEU A 115 -26.34 29.41 2.93
C LEU A 115 -25.45 28.58 3.89
N PRO A 116 -25.79 27.31 4.17
CA PRO A 116 -24.95 26.48 5.02
C PRO A 116 -23.65 26.10 4.31
N ALA A 117 -22.53 26.26 5.02
CA ALA A 117 -21.25 25.64 4.71
C ALA A 117 -20.90 24.72 5.87
N ILE A 118 -20.70 23.43 5.62
CA ILE A 118 -20.45 22.45 6.68
C ILE A 118 -18.94 22.19 6.76
N SER A 119 -18.37 22.40 7.94
CA SER A 119 -16.94 22.23 8.19
C SER A 119 -16.64 20.82 8.70
N PRO A 120 -15.59 20.15 8.20
CA PRO A 120 -15.14 18.88 8.76
C PRO A 120 -14.57 19.05 10.19
N PRO A 121 -14.29 17.95 10.90
CA PRO A 121 -13.55 18.00 12.15
C PRO A 121 -12.24 18.78 12.01
N LEU A 122 -11.98 19.67 12.98
CA LEU A 122 -10.79 20.52 12.97
C LEU A 122 -9.55 19.78 13.46
N SER A 123 -8.39 20.25 13.00
CA SER A 123 -7.14 19.62 13.33
C SER A 123 -6.76 19.71 14.81
N ALA A 124 -6.06 18.71 15.36
CA ALA A 124 -5.42 18.81 16.66
C ALA A 124 -4.22 19.79 16.61
N ASN A 125 -3.60 19.98 15.44
CA ASN A 125 -2.48 20.90 15.26
C ASN A 125 -2.96 22.36 15.18
N VAL A 126 -2.52 23.17 16.13
CA VAL A 126 -2.91 24.59 16.29
C VAL A 126 -2.62 25.41 15.02
N ALA A 127 -1.38 25.39 14.53
CA ALA A 127 -0.98 26.22 13.38
C ALA A 127 -1.76 25.86 12.10
N GLN A 128 -2.05 24.57 11.90
CA GLN A 128 -2.86 24.12 10.77
C GLN A 128 -4.32 24.52 10.91
N ARG A 129 -4.89 24.43 12.12
CA ARG A 129 -6.24 24.94 12.38
C ARG A 129 -6.34 26.43 12.10
N GLU A 130 -5.42 27.23 12.63
CA GLU A 130 -5.40 28.68 12.44
C GLU A 130 -5.38 29.04 10.96
N GLN A 131 -4.49 28.41 10.20
CA GLN A 131 -4.42 28.60 8.75
C GLN A 131 -5.71 28.19 8.05
N HIS A 132 -6.32 27.07 8.44
CA HIS A 132 -7.56 26.58 7.87
C HIS A 132 -8.73 27.53 8.15
N ILE A 133 -8.90 27.96 9.40
CA ILE A 133 -9.95 28.89 9.81
C ILE A 133 -9.77 30.23 9.09
N GLN A 134 -8.55 30.77 9.04
CA GLN A 134 -8.26 32.02 8.33
C GLN A 134 -8.59 31.91 6.83
N HIS A 135 -8.30 30.77 6.22
CA HIS A 135 -8.68 30.48 4.83
C HIS A 135 -10.20 30.48 4.66
N LEU A 136 -10.95 29.82 5.54
CA LEU A 136 -12.42 29.81 5.48
C LEU A 136 -13.03 31.21 5.70
N MET A 137 -12.47 32.02 6.62
CA MET A 137 -12.88 33.41 6.80
C MET A 137 -12.72 34.22 5.52
N THR A 138 -11.62 33.99 4.79
CA THR A 138 -11.35 34.69 3.52
C THR A 138 -12.28 34.20 2.41
N LEU A 139 -12.38 32.87 2.24
CA LEU A 139 -13.18 32.22 1.19
C LEU A 139 -14.67 32.58 1.31
N PHE A 140 -15.20 32.64 2.52
CA PHE A 140 -16.60 32.95 2.79
C PHE A 140 -16.88 34.41 3.19
N GLU A 141 -15.90 35.30 3.01
CA GLU A 141 -16.11 36.75 3.20
C GLU A 141 -16.58 37.08 4.64
N THR A 142 -15.93 36.47 5.64
CA THR A 142 -16.28 36.56 7.07
C THR A 142 -17.66 35.95 7.38
N PRO A 143 -17.78 34.61 7.32
CA PRO A 143 -19.03 33.91 7.56
C PRO A 143 -19.50 34.06 9.02
N VAL A 144 -20.77 33.76 9.26
CA VAL A 144 -21.26 33.51 10.62
C VAL A 144 -20.76 32.14 11.05
N VAL A 145 -20.02 32.05 12.14
CA VAL A 145 -19.60 30.76 12.71
C VAL A 145 -20.63 30.32 13.74
N LEU A 146 -21.24 29.16 13.52
CA LEU A 146 -22.21 28.57 14.44
C LEU A 146 -21.64 27.27 15.02
N SER A 147 -21.48 27.24 16.35
CA SER A 147 -20.88 26.11 17.07
C SER A 147 -21.44 25.99 18.49
N THR A 148 -20.83 25.16 19.34
CA THR A 148 -21.20 25.02 20.77
C THR A 148 -20.20 25.74 21.67
N ASP A 149 -20.62 26.14 22.87
CA ASP A 149 -19.71 26.68 23.89
C ASP A 149 -18.52 25.75 24.16
N ARG A 150 -18.78 24.43 24.15
CA ARG A 150 -17.75 23.39 24.32
C ARG A 150 -16.69 23.46 23.22
N LEU A 151 -17.11 23.54 21.96
CA LEU A 151 -16.20 23.55 20.82
C LEU A 151 -15.42 24.87 20.73
N ILE A 152 -16.05 26.01 21.02
CA ILE A 152 -15.35 27.30 21.08
C ILE A 152 -14.31 27.32 22.20
N LYS A 153 -14.60 26.75 23.38
CA LYS A 153 -13.62 26.60 24.45
C LYS A 153 -12.45 25.68 24.05
N ARG A 154 -12.75 24.60 23.31
CA ARG A 154 -11.74 23.65 22.82
C ARG A 154 -10.87 24.23 21.70
N TYR A 155 -11.45 25.07 20.84
CA TYR A 155 -10.83 25.69 19.69
C TYR A 155 -11.04 27.21 19.72
N PRO A 156 -10.28 27.94 20.56
CA PRO A 156 -10.44 29.38 20.73
C PRO A 156 -10.32 30.17 19.43
N GLU A 157 -9.61 29.63 18.44
CA GLU A 157 -9.37 30.26 17.14
C GLU A 157 -10.66 30.40 16.31
N LEU A 158 -11.67 29.55 16.56
CA LEU A 158 -13.02 29.73 16.00
C LEU A 158 -13.71 30.97 16.57
N GLY A 159 -13.43 31.30 17.84
CA GLY A 159 -13.99 32.45 18.56
C GLY A 159 -13.44 33.80 18.11
N SER A 160 -12.32 33.81 17.36
CA SER A 160 -11.63 35.03 16.94
C SER A 160 -12.31 35.80 15.80
N GLY A 161 -13.31 35.20 15.15
CA GLY A 161 -14.08 35.84 14.09
C GLY A 161 -15.08 36.89 14.61
N PRO A 162 -15.41 37.93 13.83
CA PRO A 162 -16.29 39.01 14.29
C PRO A 162 -17.78 38.61 14.42
N LEU A 163 -18.19 37.42 13.96
CA LEU A 163 -19.56 36.92 14.00
C LEU A 163 -19.62 35.43 14.40
N THR A 164 -19.00 35.09 15.53
CA THR A 164 -19.10 33.76 16.14
C THR A 164 -20.24 33.72 17.15
N VAL A 165 -21.11 32.72 17.03
CA VAL A 165 -22.26 32.53 17.92
C VAL A 165 -22.36 31.07 18.35
N THR A 166 -22.66 30.86 19.62
CA THR A 166 -22.90 29.51 20.13
C THR A 166 -24.39 29.20 20.21
N ILE A 167 -24.75 27.92 20.05
CA ILE A 167 -26.15 27.50 20.11
C ILE A 167 -26.74 27.77 21.51
N GLU A 168 -25.92 27.69 22.55
CA GLU A 168 -26.29 28.01 23.94
C GLU A 168 -26.62 29.50 24.10
N GLN A 169 -25.86 30.40 23.46
CA GLN A 169 -26.18 31.83 23.43
C GLN A 169 -27.51 32.10 22.71
N LEU A 170 -27.74 31.45 21.57
CA LEU A 170 -29.00 31.60 20.82
C LEU A 170 -30.20 31.14 21.64
N LEU A 171 -30.10 29.97 22.29
CA LEU A 171 -31.20 29.40 23.05
C LEU A 171 -31.44 30.14 24.38
N SER A 172 -30.39 30.63 25.05
CA SER A 172 -30.52 31.42 26.29
C SER A 172 -31.13 32.80 26.06
N SER A 173 -30.87 33.42 24.90
CA SER A 173 -31.48 34.72 24.53
C SER A 173 -33.01 34.70 24.45
N GLN A 174 -33.64 33.51 24.38
CA GLN A 174 -35.09 33.34 24.47
C GLN A 174 -35.63 33.43 25.90
N SER A 175 -34.82 33.10 26.91
CA SER A 175 -35.30 33.04 28.31
C SER A 175 -35.52 34.41 28.93
N SER A 176 -34.97 35.47 28.33
CA SER A 176 -35.03 36.85 28.83
C SER A 176 -36.10 37.72 28.14
N ASN A 177 -36.73 37.25 27.06
CA ASN A 177 -37.79 37.97 26.36
C ASN A 177 -39.09 37.16 26.42
N ASN A 178 -40.01 37.63 27.27
CA ASN A 178 -41.36 37.10 27.47
C ASN A 178 -42.10 36.75 26.17
N ILE A 179 -42.82 35.62 26.24
CA ILE A 179 -44.05 35.23 25.52
C ILE A 179 -44.52 36.23 24.46
N ILE A 180 -44.42 35.88 23.17
CA ILE A 180 -45.24 36.46 22.10
C ILE A 180 -45.72 35.33 21.17
N ASP A 181 -47.02 35.36 20.89
CA ASP A 181 -47.90 34.42 20.18
C ASP A 181 -47.35 33.66 18.97
N ASP A 182 -47.77 32.39 18.90
CA ASP A 182 -47.53 31.40 17.83
C ASP A 182 -48.44 31.60 16.59
N HIS A 183 -49.02 32.80 16.42
CA HIS A 183 -50.05 33.08 15.41
C HIS A 183 -49.89 34.45 14.71
N ASN A 184 -48.79 34.67 13.97
CA ASN A 184 -48.79 35.40 12.69
C ASN A 184 -47.37 35.52 12.10
N PRO A 185 -47.05 34.96 10.92
CA PRO A 185 -45.79 35.20 10.22
C PRO A 185 -45.91 36.43 9.32
N THR A 186 -46.21 37.60 9.88
CA THR A 186 -46.28 38.84 9.08
C THR A 186 -45.92 40.08 9.90
N THR A 187 -44.62 40.33 10.13
CA THR A 187 -44.13 41.70 10.39
C THR A 187 -42.66 41.88 9.99
N ASN A 188 -42.45 42.55 8.85
CA ASN A 188 -41.40 43.55 8.57
C ASN A 188 -39.95 43.33 9.10
N GLY A 189 -39.37 42.14 8.90
CA GLY A 189 -37.92 41.94 8.98
C GLY A 189 -37.24 42.33 7.65
N LYS A 190 -36.13 43.08 7.70
CA LYS A 190 -35.39 43.58 6.52
C LYS A 190 -34.58 42.51 5.77
N TYR A 191 -34.75 41.23 6.11
CA TYR A 191 -34.19 40.08 5.41
C TYR A 191 -35.28 39.40 4.57
N GLU A 192 -35.12 39.35 3.25
CA GLU A 192 -35.93 38.46 2.41
C GLU A 192 -35.50 37.00 2.67
N SER A 193 -36.06 36.37 3.70
CA SER A 193 -35.82 34.95 4.03
C SER A 193 -36.67 34.06 3.10
N ARG A 194 -36.15 33.74 1.91
CA ARG A 194 -36.72 32.67 1.08
C ARG A 194 -35.73 31.54 0.87
N PRO A 195 -36.19 30.29 0.81
CA PRO A 195 -35.34 29.17 0.42
C PRO A 195 -34.69 29.37 -0.97
N PRO A 196 -33.52 28.74 -1.23
CA PRO A 196 -32.88 28.74 -2.55
C PRO A 196 -33.80 28.21 -3.63
N ARG A 197 -33.80 28.85 -4.81
CA ARG A 197 -34.55 28.36 -5.99
C ARG A 197 -33.66 28.28 -7.23
N GLY A 198 -33.95 27.31 -8.10
CA GLY A 198 -33.25 27.14 -9.36
C GLY A 198 -31.74 26.92 -9.17
N GLU A 199 -30.92 27.71 -9.88
CA GLU A 199 -29.45 27.64 -9.86
C GLU A 199 -28.80 28.35 -8.66
N GLU A 200 -29.60 28.81 -7.68
CA GLU A 200 -29.05 29.37 -6.44
C GLU A 200 -28.37 28.27 -5.59
N PRO A 201 -27.19 28.53 -5.01
CA PRO A 201 -26.51 27.56 -4.15
C PRO A 201 -27.40 27.14 -2.97
N ALA A 202 -27.59 25.84 -2.78
CA ALA A 202 -28.36 25.30 -1.66
C ALA A 202 -27.48 25.01 -0.45
N VAL A 203 -26.29 24.47 -0.69
CA VAL A 203 -25.28 24.11 0.32
C VAL A 203 -23.89 24.26 -0.27
N LEU A 204 -22.92 24.64 0.58
CA LEU A 204 -21.50 24.64 0.26
C LEU A 204 -20.82 23.46 0.96
N MET A 205 -20.17 22.60 0.18
CA MET A 205 -19.44 21.45 0.71
C MET A 205 -17.95 21.65 0.51
N LEU A 206 -17.16 21.49 1.56
CA LEU A 206 -15.70 21.64 1.49
C LEU A 206 -15.04 20.40 0.90
N THR A 207 -14.06 20.60 0.01
CA THR A 207 -13.19 19.53 -0.51
C THR A 207 -11.73 19.90 -0.31
N SER A 208 -10.86 18.92 -0.07
CA SER A 208 -9.43 19.16 -0.02
C SER A 208 -8.92 19.53 -1.41
N GLY A 209 -8.61 20.81 -1.64
CA GLY A 209 -8.11 21.27 -2.94
C GLY A 209 -6.70 20.75 -3.23
N SER A 210 -6.37 20.62 -4.52
CA SER A 210 -5.03 20.22 -5.01
C SER A 210 -3.89 21.16 -4.59
N THR A 211 -4.21 22.35 -4.07
CA THR A 211 -3.27 23.38 -3.58
C THR A 211 -3.05 23.32 -2.06
N GLY A 212 -3.76 22.42 -1.37
CA GLY A 212 -3.71 22.23 0.08
C GLY A 212 -4.70 23.08 0.89
N ASN A 213 -5.36 24.08 0.28
CA ASN A 213 -6.48 24.79 0.89
C ASN A 213 -7.82 24.18 0.43
N ALA A 214 -8.83 24.24 1.29
CA ALA A 214 -10.14 23.68 0.97
C ALA A 214 -10.86 24.51 -0.11
N LYS A 215 -11.42 23.85 -1.12
CA LYS A 215 -12.36 24.48 -2.07
C LYS A 215 -13.78 24.27 -1.56
N ALA A 216 -14.70 25.15 -1.93
CA ALA A 216 -16.11 25.00 -1.61
C ALA A 216 -16.90 24.67 -2.90
N VAL A 217 -17.50 23.49 -2.97
CA VAL A 217 -18.36 23.07 -4.07
C VAL A 217 -19.74 23.69 -3.86
N GLU A 218 -20.23 24.43 -4.86
CA GLU A 218 -21.61 24.92 -4.86
C GLU A 218 -22.56 23.82 -5.33
N LEU A 219 -23.44 23.34 -4.44
CA LEU A 219 -24.49 22.38 -4.79
C LEU A 219 -25.85 23.10 -4.84
N THR A 220 -26.55 23.00 -5.97
CA THR A 220 -27.87 23.60 -6.17
C THR A 220 -29.01 22.60 -5.88
N VAL A 221 -30.23 23.10 -5.69
CA VAL A 221 -31.40 22.22 -5.46
C VAL A 221 -31.65 21.29 -6.64
N PRO A 222 -31.70 21.75 -7.92
CA PRO A 222 -31.88 20.86 -9.06
C PRO A 222 -30.80 19.78 -9.15
N GLN A 223 -29.55 20.13 -8.86
CA GLN A 223 -28.44 19.19 -8.87
C GLN A 223 -28.62 18.09 -7.80
N LEU A 224 -28.95 18.48 -6.57
CA LEU A 224 -29.18 17.54 -5.47
C LEU A 224 -30.37 16.62 -5.76
N VAL A 225 -31.48 17.18 -6.28
CA VAL A 225 -32.68 16.42 -6.67
C VAL A 225 -32.38 15.44 -7.80
N ALA A 226 -31.66 15.88 -8.85
CA ALA A 226 -31.24 15.00 -9.94
C ALA A 226 -30.36 13.85 -9.41
N SER A 227 -29.43 14.18 -8.51
CA SER A 227 -28.54 13.22 -7.87
C SER A 227 -29.33 12.18 -7.06
N VAL A 228 -30.15 12.57 -6.07
CA VAL A 228 -30.92 11.60 -5.25
C VAL A 228 -31.93 10.80 -6.06
N ARG A 229 -32.56 11.38 -7.09
CA ARG A 229 -33.44 10.64 -8.02
C ARG A 229 -32.67 9.55 -8.77
N GLY A 230 -31.47 9.87 -9.26
CA GLY A 230 -30.57 8.92 -9.92
C GLY A 230 -30.20 7.76 -8.99
N LYS A 231 -29.80 8.08 -7.75
CA LYS A 231 -29.46 7.08 -6.72
C LYS A 231 -30.63 6.18 -6.37
N SER A 232 -31.79 6.79 -6.11
CA SER A 232 -33.03 6.08 -5.75
C SER A 232 -33.39 5.00 -6.77
N LYS A 233 -33.27 5.33 -8.06
CA LYS A 233 -33.51 4.38 -9.15
C LYS A 233 -32.42 3.32 -9.27
N ALA A 234 -31.15 3.70 -9.12
CA ALA A 234 -30.02 2.77 -9.25
C ALA A 234 -29.98 1.73 -8.14
N LEU A 235 -30.30 2.13 -6.90
CA LEU A 235 -30.32 1.27 -5.72
C LEU A 235 -31.67 0.57 -5.49
N ASN A 236 -32.68 0.87 -6.32
CA ASN A 236 -34.04 0.35 -6.18
C ASN A 236 -34.59 0.48 -4.74
N VAL A 237 -34.52 1.69 -4.19
CA VAL A 237 -34.86 1.97 -2.78
C VAL A 237 -36.32 1.60 -2.53
N SER A 238 -36.55 0.74 -1.52
CA SER A 238 -37.89 0.31 -1.12
C SER A 238 -38.62 1.38 -0.33
N GLU A 239 -39.93 1.46 -0.49
CA GLU A 239 -40.80 2.36 0.28
C GLU A 239 -40.77 2.06 1.78
N ASN A 240 -40.37 0.87 2.23
CA ASN A 240 -40.23 0.53 3.67
C ASN A 240 -38.76 0.44 4.10
N ALA A 241 -37.86 1.06 3.35
CA ALA A 241 -36.45 1.05 3.71
C ALA A 241 -36.22 1.73 5.07
N CYS A 242 -35.11 1.37 5.71
CA CYS A 242 -34.53 2.11 6.82
C CYS A 242 -33.03 2.27 6.53
N PHE A 243 -32.54 3.50 6.62
CA PHE A 243 -31.18 3.86 6.26
C PHE A 243 -30.31 3.99 7.51
N LEU A 244 -29.06 3.54 7.47
CA LEU A 244 -28.07 3.80 8.52
C LEU A 244 -26.97 4.72 8.02
N ASN A 245 -26.63 5.72 8.83
CA ASN A 245 -25.45 6.56 8.65
C ASN A 245 -24.63 6.60 9.94
N TRP A 246 -23.31 6.74 9.76
CA TRP A 246 -22.37 7.09 10.81
C TRP A 246 -21.33 8.14 10.37
N ILE A 247 -21.43 8.62 9.13
CA ILE A 247 -20.52 9.59 8.53
C ILE A 247 -20.98 11.00 8.88
N GLY A 248 -20.05 11.91 9.16
CA GLY A 248 -20.34 13.33 9.42
C GLY A 248 -21.18 13.99 8.31
N LEU A 249 -22.06 14.94 8.69
CA LEU A 249 -22.91 15.67 7.72
C LEU A 249 -22.09 16.57 6.79
N ASP A 250 -20.85 16.86 7.15
CA ASP A 250 -19.83 17.54 6.33
C ASP A 250 -19.40 16.73 5.10
N HIS A 251 -19.84 15.47 4.99
CA HIS A 251 -19.62 14.64 3.81
C HIS A 251 -20.89 14.39 3.00
N VAL A 252 -20.75 14.36 1.66
CA VAL A 252 -21.85 13.99 0.75
C VAL A 252 -22.34 12.54 0.92
N ALA A 253 -21.56 11.70 1.59
CA ALA A 253 -21.93 10.33 1.91
C ALA A 253 -22.95 10.24 3.06
N ASN A 254 -23.01 11.26 3.92
CA ASN A 254 -24.17 11.41 4.79
C ASN A 254 -25.20 12.30 4.08
N LEU A 255 -24.84 13.55 3.77
CA LEU A 255 -25.79 14.56 3.34
C LEU A 255 -26.64 14.10 2.16
N VAL A 256 -26.04 13.53 1.10
CA VAL A 256 -26.76 13.20 -0.13
C VAL A 256 -27.04 11.71 -0.26
N GLU A 257 -26.06 10.85 0.04
CA GLU A 257 -26.21 9.39 -0.11
C GLU A 257 -27.17 8.78 0.91
N ILE A 258 -27.26 9.35 2.12
CA ILE A 258 -28.15 8.85 3.17
C ILE A 258 -29.26 9.85 3.51
N HIS A 259 -28.91 11.02 4.07
CA HIS A 259 -29.88 11.91 4.70
C HIS A 259 -30.93 12.44 3.73
N LEU A 260 -30.51 13.07 2.63
CA LEU A 260 -31.44 13.58 1.61
C LEU A 260 -32.07 12.45 0.78
N LEU A 261 -31.36 11.35 0.52
CA LEU A 261 -31.94 10.21 -0.20
C LEU A 261 -33.06 9.53 0.61
N ALA A 262 -32.88 9.41 1.93
CA ALA A 262 -33.90 8.89 2.84
C ALA A 262 -35.12 9.81 2.89
N MET A 263 -34.94 11.13 2.99
CA MET A 263 -36.06 12.07 2.95
C MET A 263 -36.76 12.09 1.59
N TYR A 264 -36.02 12.02 0.49
CA TYR A 264 -36.57 11.95 -0.86
C TYR A 264 -37.47 10.71 -1.05
N ASN A 265 -37.00 9.55 -0.55
CA ASN A 265 -37.78 8.31 -0.52
C ASN A 265 -38.79 8.24 0.63
N LYS A 266 -38.81 9.25 1.51
CA LYS A 266 -39.67 9.33 2.68
C LYS A 266 -39.51 8.12 3.61
N VAL A 267 -38.29 7.67 3.87
CA VAL A 267 -37.97 6.48 4.68
C VAL A 267 -37.30 6.84 6.01
N ASP A 268 -37.31 5.92 6.97
CA ASP A 268 -36.66 6.10 8.26
C ASP A 268 -35.13 6.10 8.11
N GLN A 269 -34.45 6.78 9.04
CA GLN A 269 -32.99 6.79 9.09
C GLN A 269 -32.45 6.72 10.53
N VAL A 270 -31.27 6.12 10.68
CA VAL A 270 -30.54 5.96 11.93
C VAL A 270 -29.18 6.63 11.80
N GLN A 271 -28.75 7.34 12.84
CA GLN A 271 -27.55 8.17 12.85
C GLN A 271 -26.68 7.80 14.07
N LEU A 272 -25.54 7.16 13.85
CA LEU A 272 -24.52 6.81 14.85
C LEU A 272 -23.31 7.73 14.75
N GLN A 273 -22.50 7.85 15.80
CA GLN A 273 -21.25 8.60 15.68
C GLN A 273 -20.14 7.74 15.10
N ALA A 274 -19.26 8.34 14.30
CA ALA A 274 -18.17 7.61 13.65
C ALA A 274 -17.19 6.96 14.64
N HIS A 275 -16.86 7.66 15.74
CA HIS A 275 -15.92 7.11 16.72
C HIS A 275 -16.49 5.88 17.45
N ASP A 276 -17.82 5.81 17.66
CA ASP A 276 -18.48 4.66 18.29
C ASP A 276 -18.42 3.45 17.36
N VAL A 277 -18.72 3.64 16.06
CA VAL A 277 -18.69 2.57 15.06
C VAL A 277 -17.27 2.07 14.78
N ILE A 278 -16.29 2.96 14.73
CA ILE A 278 -14.88 2.58 14.50
C ILE A 278 -14.30 1.84 15.71
N SER A 279 -14.61 2.29 16.94
CA SER A 279 -14.07 1.67 18.16
C SER A 279 -14.71 0.32 18.47
N GLU A 280 -15.99 0.14 18.14
CA GLU A 280 -16.70 -1.14 18.25
C GLU A 280 -17.42 -1.47 16.94
N PRO A 281 -16.73 -2.09 15.95
CA PRO A 281 -17.32 -2.40 14.64
C PRO A 281 -18.58 -3.26 14.70
N VAL A 282 -18.77 -4.10 15.73
CA VAL A 282 -19.96 -4.95 15.85
C VAL A 282 -21.20 -4.12 16.16
N LEU A 283 -21.06 -2.90 16.71
CA LEU A 283 -22.16 -1.95 16.91
C LEU A 283 -22.93 -1.68 15.61
N PHE A 284 -22.22 -1.61 14.48
CA PHE A 284 -22.81 -1.43 13.16
C PHE A 284 -23.86 -2.50 12.85
N LEU A 285 -23.52 -3.78 13.08
CA LEU A 285 -24.43 -4.90 12.85
C LEU A 285 -25.55 -4.97 13.89
N LYS A 286 -25.26 -4.65 15.16
CA LYS A 286 -26.28 -4.58 16.22
C LYS A 286 -27.36 -3.55 15.91
N VAL A 287 -26.97 -2.39 15.38
CA VAL A 287 -27.91 -1.32 15.01
C VAL A 287 -28.68 -1.70 13.74
N ILE A 288 -28.04 -2.34 12.76
CA ILE A 288 -28.73 -2.90 11.58
C ILE A 288 -29.81 -3.88 12.00
N HIS A 289 -29.47 -4.80 12.90
CA HIS A 289 -30.43 -5.71 13.50
C HIS A 289 -31.54 -4.91 14.19
N THR A 290 -31.22 -4.10 15.20
CA THR A 290 -32.22 -3.43 16.06
C THR A 290 -33.25 -2.61 15.26
N HIS A 291 -32.79 -1.84 14.27
CA HIS A 291 -33.66 -0.95 13.48
C HIS A 291 -34.13 -1.53 12.16
N ARG A 292 -33.82 -2.81 11.88
CA ARG A 292 -34.14 -3.48 10.61
C ARG A 292 -33.64 -2.69 9.40
N VAL A 293 -32.41 -2.20 9.47
CA VAL A 293 -31.79 -1.37 8.43
C VAL A 293 -31.68 -2.16 7.13
N THR A 294 -32.13 -1.55 6.04
CA THR A 294 -32.11 -2.16 4.70
C THR A 294 -30.99 -1.63 3.83
N ALA A 295 -30.56 -0.37 4.06
CA ALA A 295 -29.53 0.28 3.28
C ALA A 295 -28.58 1.09 4.18
N THR A 296 -27.29 1.07 3.88
CA THR A 296 -26.28 1.83 4.62
C THR A 296 -25.11 2.18 3.72
N PHE A 297 -24.29 3.13 4.16
CA PHE A 297 -23.01 3.44 3.54
C PHE A 297 -21.85 3.04 4.48
N ALA A 298 -20.80 2.46 3.92
CA ALA A 298 -19.58 2.13 4.65
C ALA A 298 -18.39 2.12 3.68
N PRO A 299 -17.34 2.93 3.89
CA PRO A 299 -16.13 2.91 3.07
C PRO A 299 -15.34 1.59 3.27
N ASN A 300 -14.57 1.20 2.25
CA ASN A 300 -13.82 -0.07 2.19
C ASN A 300 -13.00 -0.36 3.45
N PHE A 301 -12.36 0.66 4.03
CA PHE A 301 -11.54 0.51 5.22
C PHE A 301 -12.33 -0.02 6.42
N PHE A 302 -13.56 0.48 6.58
CA PHE A 302 -14.42 0.06 7.67
C PHE A 302 -14.95 -1.35 7.40
N LEU A 303 -15.22 -1.67 6.13
CA LEU A 303 -15.56 -3.04 5.72
C LEU A 303 -14.43 -4.02 6.04
N ALA A 304 -13.17 -3.65 5.79
CA ALA A 304 -12.01 -4.46 6.17
C ALA A 304 -11.90 -4.62 7.69
N LEU A 305 -12.05 -3.52 8.45
CA LEU A 305 -12.04 -3.54 9.91
C LEU A 305 -13.14 -4.45 10.49
N LEU A 306 -14.36 -4.32 9.97
CA LEU A 306 -15.51 -5.16 10.33
C LEU A 306 -15.24 -6.63 10.00
N THR A 307 -14.71 -6.91 8.82
CA THR A 307 -14.39 -8.29 8.39
C THR A 307 -13.38 -8.95 9.32
N LYS A 308 -12.27 -8.26 9.62
CA LYS A 308 -11.25 -8.75 10.57
C LYS A 308 -11.83 -8.99 11.96
N ARG A 309 -12.71 -8.08 12.42
CA ARG A 309 -13.43 -8.23 13.70
C ARG A 309 -14.28 -9.50 13.70
N LEU A 310 -15.07 -9.72 12.65
CA LEU A 310 -15.91 -10.90 12.49
C LEU A 310 -15.11 -12.19 12.43
N GLU A 311 -13.95 -12.21 11.77
CA GLU A 311 -13.07 -13.38 11.73
C GLU A 311 -12.49 -13.74 13.09
N SER A 312 -12.08 -12.74 13.87
CA SER A 312 -11.49 -12.94 15.21
C SER A 312 -12.50 -13.42 16.27
N GLU A 313 -13.78 -13.05 16.12
CA GLU A 313 -14.80 -13.21 17.15
C GLU A 313 -16.10 -13.86 16.64
N ALA A 314 -16.02 -14.61 15.53
CA ALA A 314 -17.19 -15.24 14.90
C ALA A 314 -18.07 -16.06 15.87
N SER A 315 -17.46 -16.65 16.90
CA SER A 315 -18.16 -17.49 17.89
C SER A 315 -18.86 -16.70 19.01
N SER A 316 -18.50 -15.45 19.26
CA SER A 316 -19.12 -14.62 20.33
C SER A 316 -20.31 -13.80 19.81
N ILE A 317 -20.44 -13.65 18.49
CA ILE A 317 -21.50 -12.85 17.85
C ILE A 317 -22.67 -13.76 17.48
N THR A 318 -23.64 -13.86 18.39
CA THR A 318 -24.86 -14.68 18.20
C THR A 318 -26.14 -13.85 18.30
N GLY A 319 -27.22 -14.32 17.67
CA GLY A 319 -28.56 -13.71 17.80
C GLY A 319 -28.81 -12.46 16.96
N LEU A 320 -27.90 -12.12 16.04
CA LEU A 320 -28.15 -11.10 15.04
C LEU A 320 -28.99 -11.67 13.88
N ASP A 321 -29.86 -10.82 13.35
CA ASP A 321 -30.70 -11.06 12.18
C ASP A 321 -30.49 -9.87 11.25
N LEU A 322 -29.82 -10.14 10.14
CA LEU A 322 -29.44 -9.18 9.12
C LEU A 322 -30.19 -9.43 7.79
N SER A 323 -31.23 -10.27 7.80
CA SER A 323 -31.98 -10.67 6.59
C SER A 323 -32.66 -9.49 5.87
N CYS A 324 -32.90 -8.37 6.57
CA CYS A 324 -33.43 -7.14 6.01
C CYS A 324 -32.40 -6.34 5.20
N LEU A 325 -31.11 -6.58 5.39
CA LEU A 325 -30.04 -5.80 4.77
C LEU A 325 -29.93 -6.14 3.28
N LYS A 326 -30.16 -5.13 2.44
CA LYS A 326 -30.14 -5.25 0.97
C LYS A 326 -28.97 -4.53 0.33
N THR A 327 -28.50 -3.46 0.97
CA THR A 327 -27.48 -2.58 0.39
C THR A 327 -26.50 -2.10 1.45
N ILE A 328 -25.22 -2.40 1.24
CA ILE A 328 -24.08 -1.74 1.82
C ILE A 328 -23.37 -1.04 0.66
N THR A 329 -23.58 0.26 0.51
CA THR A 329 -22.87 1.05 -0.48
C THR A 329 -21.46 1.35 0.04
N SER A 330 -20.43 0.98 -0.71
CA SER A 330 -19.04 1.33 -0.42
C SER A 330 -18.46 2.21 -1.51
N GLY A 331 -17.78 3.28 -1.11
CA GLY A 331 -17.24 4.22 -2.08
C GLY A 331 -16.34 5.32 -1.50
N GLY A 332 -15.80 6.11 -2.41
CA GLY A 332 -14.86 7.19 -2.15
C GLY A 332 -13.41 6.73 -1.97
N GLU A 333 -13.15 5.44 -1.84
CA GLU A 333 -11.82 4.82 -1.99
C GLU A 333 -11.95 3.58 -2.87
N ALA A 334 -10.80 3.04 -3.29
CA ALA A 334 -10.76 1.80 -4.04
C ALA A 334 -11.27 0.64 -3.17
N ASN A 335 -12.08 -0.24 -3.75
CA ASN A 335 -12.65 -1.38 -3.07
C ASN A 335 -11.93 -2.65 -3.51
N LEU A 336 -11.26 -3.34 -2.60
CA LEU A 336 -10.54 -4.57 -2.90
C LEU A 336 -11.51 -5.71 -3.11
N VAL A 337 -11.31 -6.49 -4.18
CA VAL A 337 -12.13 -7.68 -4.47
C VAL A 337 -12.06 -8.67 -3.32
N GLU A 338 -10.86 -8.88 -2.75
CA GLU A 338 -10.67 -9.77 -1.59
C GLU A 338 -11.39 -9.30 -0.33
N THR A 339 -11.44 -7.98 -0.06
CA THR A 339 -12.24 -7.45 1.06
C THR A 339 -13.73 -7.69 0.84
N GLY A 340 -14.23 -7.48 -0.38
CA GLY A 340 -15.62 -7.77 -0.73
C GLY A 340 -15.99 -9.24 -0.57
N LYS A 341 -15.11 -10.16 -1.03
CA LYS A 341 -15.26 -11.62 -0.88
C LYS A 341 -15.32 -12.02 0.59
N ALA A 342 -14.34 -11.60 1.38
CA ALA A 342 -14.26 -11.93 2.79
C ALA A 342 -15.48 -11.38 3.57
N LEU A 343 -15.89 -10.14 3.31
CA LEU A 343 -17.08 -9.56 3.93
C LEU A 343 -18.35 -10.35 3.59
N CYS A 344 -18.62 -10.62 2.29
CA CYS A 344 -19.84 -11.32 1.90
C CYS A 344 -19.87 -12.74 2.49
N ALA A 345 -18.72 -13.45 2.56
CA ALA A 345 -18.64 -14.74 3.25
C ALA A 345 -18.95 -14.66 4.75
N GLN A 346 -18.54 -13.59 5.46
CA GLN A 346 -18.89 -13.42 6.88
C GLN A 346 -20.37 -13.04 7.07
N LEU A 347 -20.93 -12.21 6.20
CA LEU A 347 -22.35 -11.83 6.25
C LEU A 347 -23.27 -13.02 5.96
N GLU A 348 -22.88 -13.91 5.06
CA GLU A 348 -23.60 -15.16 4.79
C GLU A 348 -23.73 -16.03 6.04
N LYS A 349 -22.67 -16.15 6.84
CA LYS A 349 -22.71 -16.86 8.13
C LYS A 349 -23.68 -16.23 9.14
N LEU A 350 -23.98 -14.94 8.98
CA LEU A 350 -24.94 -14.18 9.80
C LEU A 350 -26.35 -14.15 9.18
N GLY A 351 -26.62 -14.99 8.17
CA GLY A 351 -27.95 -15.18 7.59
C GLY A 351 -28.31 -14.25 6.42
N VAL A 352 -27.34 -13.51 5.89
CA VAL A 352 -27.54 -12.71 4.67
C VAL A 352 -27.47 -13.63 3.44
N THR A 353 -28.57 -13.75 2.69
CA THR A 353 -28.68 -14.75 1.60
C THR A 353 -28.18 -14.25 0.24
N LYS A 354 -27.98 -12.94 0.08
CA LYS A 354 -27.45 -12.32 -1.14
C LYS A 354 -26.45 -11.25 -0.73
N CYS A 355 -25.29 -11.23 -1.38
CA CYS A 355 -24.26 -10.22 -1.12
C CYS A 355 -24.88 -8.81 -1.25
N PRO A 356 -24.94 -8.02 -0.16
CA PRO A 356 -25.60 -6.72 -0.18
C PRO A 356 -24.63 -5.61 -0.64
N LEU A 357 -23.40 -5.95 -1.05
CA LEU A 357 -22.35 -4.98 -1.29
C LEU A 357 -22.51 -4.31 -2.67
N TYR A 358 -22.66 -2.99 -2.66
CA TYR A 358 -22.66 -2.16 -3.86
C TYR A 358 -21.40 -1.29 -3.88
N ILE A 359 -20.61 -1.43 -4.93
CA ILE A 359 -19.42 -0.61 -5.15
C ILE A 359 -19.84 0.64 -5.90
N ALA A 360 -19.55 1.79 -5.31
CA ALA A 360 -19.98 3.08 -5.82
C ALA A 360 -18.81 4.04 -5.99
N TYR A 361 -18.94 4.88 -7.01
CA TYR A 361 -18.04 6.00 -7.25
C TYR A 361 -18.83 7.29 -7.24
N GLY A 362 -18.21 8.35 -6.72
CA GLY A 362 -18.84 9.65 -6.56
C GLY A 362 -17.87 10.69 -6.04
N LEU A 363 -18.19 11.94 -6.33
CA LEU A 363 -17.43 13.12 -5.95
C LEU A 363 -18.36 14.09 -5.21
N THR A 364 -17.80 15.05 -4.48
CA THR A 364 -18.62 16.14 -3.94
C THR A 364 -19.27 16.92 -5.08
N GLU A 365 -18.54 17.11 -6.17
CA GLU A 365 -18.95 17.77 -7.41
C GLU A 365 -20.09 17.05 -8.16
N SER A 366 -20.40 15.78 -7.84
CA SER A 366 -21.57 15.04 -8.36
C SER A 366 -22.72 14.89 -7.35
N GLY A 367 -22.58 15.51 -6.17
CA GLY A 367 -23.49 15.30 -5.05
C GLY A 367 -23.41 13.88 -4.49
N GLY A 368 -22.23 13.27 -4.39
CA GLY A 368 -22.04 11.90 -3.90
C GLY A 368 -22.10 10.85 -5.00
N GLY A 369 -22.56 9.63 -4.69
CA GLY A 369 -22.50 8.48 -5.59
C GLY A 369 -23.20 8.71 -6.93
N LEU A 370 -22.47 8.49 -8.02
CA LEU A 370 -22.88 8.70 -9.40
C LEU A 370 -22.88 7.43 -10.26
N SER A 371 -22.21 6.36 -9.81
CA SER A 371 -22.29 5.02 -10.38
C SER A 371 -22.35 3.97 -9.29
N TYR A 372 -22.97 2.83 -9.62
CA TYR A 372 -23.18 1.72 -8.71
C TYR A 372 -23.02 0.39 -9.45
N GLY A 373 -22.28 -0.54 -8.86
CA GLY A 373 -22.16 -1.93 -9.29
C GLY A 373 -22.48 -2.86 -8.13
N LEU A 374 -23.37 -3.84 -8.33
CA LEU A 374 -23.52 -4.93 -7.38
C LEU A 374 -22.24 -5.76 -7.42
N PHE A 375 -21.61 -5.98 -6.26
CA PHE A 375 -20.41 -6.78 -6.17
C PHE A 375 -20.72 -8.25 -6.49
N ASP A 376 -19.92 -8.83 -7.39
CA ASP A 376 -20.02 -10.22 -7.80
C ASP A 376 -18.61 -10.82 -7.80
N ALA A 377 -18.33 -11.65 -6.80
CA ALA A 377 -17.01 -12.23 -6.60
C ALA A 377 -16.54 -13.08 -7.79
N GLU A 378 -17.44 -13.88 -8.38
CA GLU A 378 -17.11 -14.75 -9.50
C GLU A 378 -16.79 -13.92 -10.74
N TYR A 379 -17.59 -12.89 -11.01
CA TYR A 379 -17.34 -11.97 -12.11
C TYR A 379 -16.01 -11.22 -11.95
N GLU A 380 -15.71 -10.70 -10.77
CA GLU A 380 -14.47 -9.93 -10.56
C GLU A 380 -13.21 -10.82 -10.64
N ASP A 381 -13.27 -12.06 -10.14
CA ASP A 381 -12.20 -13.06 -10.26
C ASP A 381 -11.96 -13.47 -11.72
N ASP A 382 -13.02 -13.72 -12.50
CA ASP A 382 -12.92 -14.03 -13.93
C ASP A 382 -12.27 -12.92 -14.74
N GLN A 383 -12.42 -11.66 -14.30
CA GLN A 383 -11.77 -10.50 -14.91
C GLN A 383 -10.34 -10.27 -14.39
N GLY A 384 -9.89 -11.03 -13.39
CA GLY A 384 -8.56 -10.87 -12.77
C GLY A 384 -8.34 -9.51 -12.13
N ARG A 385 -9.39 -8.89 -11.57
CA ARG A 385 -9.35 -7.52 -11.05
C ARG A 385 -8.92 -7.50 -9.59
N GLU A 386 -7.99 -6.61 -9.25
CA GLU A 386 -7.63 -6.32 -7.86
C GLU A 386 -8.69 -5.45 -7.16
N PHE A 387 -9.24 -4.47 -7.90
CA PHE A 387 -10.28 -3.57 -7.42
C PHE A 387 -11.59 -3.81 -8.14
N ALA A 388 -12.67 -3.83 -7.36
CA ALA A 388 -14.01 -4.10 -7.86
C ALA A 388 -14.52 -2.99 -8.79
N SER A 389 -15.32 -3.38 -9.77
CA SER A 389 -16.02 -2.48 -10.69
C SER A 389 -16.89 -1.47 -9.93
N ILE A 390 -16.85 -0.19 -10.33
CA ILE A 390 -17.75 0.84 -9.78
C ILE A 390 -19.10 0.89 -10.51
N GLY A 391 -19.34 -0.09 -11.39
CA GLY A 391 -20.59 -0.34 -12.08
C GLY A 391 -21.00 0.75 -13.05
N LYS A 392 -22.31 0.95 -13.23
CA LYS A 392 -22.87 1.81 -14.29
C LYS A 392 -23.26 3.18 -13.76
N PRO A 393 -23.11 4.25 -14.55
CA PRO A 393 -23.56 5.57 -14.16
C PRO A 393 -25.08 5.61 -13.98
N THR A 394 -25.53 6.42 -13.02
CA THR A 394 -26.95 6.70 -12.84
C THR A 394 -27.51 7.52 -14.01
N ILE A 395 -28.84 7.55 -14.14
CA ILE A 395 -29.52 8.38 -15.14
C ILE A 395 -29.23 9.89 -15.02
N ALA A 396 -28.64 10.35 -13.92
CA ALA A 396 -28.36 11.76 -13.67
C ALA A 396 -27.02 12.24 -14.23
N VAL A 397 -26.16 11.31 -14.68
CA VAL A 397 -24.79 11.61 -15.12
C VAL A 397 -24.50 10.88 -16.43
N LYS A 398 -23.87 11.61 -17.35
CA LYS A 398 -23.21 11.06 -18.53
C LYS A 398 -21.71 10.96 -18.24
N VAL A 399 -21.12 9.85 -18.65
CA VAL A 399 -19.72 9.55 -18.40
C VAL A 399 -19.06 9.23 -19.73
N ARG A 400 -17.85 9.75 -19.94
CA ARG A 400 -16.96 9.33 -21.01
C ARG A 400 -15.55 9.12 -20.46
N VAL A 401 -14.79 8.27 -21.14
CA VAL A 401 -13.36 8.10 -20.92
C VAL A 401 -12.64 8.71 -22.13
N PHE A 402 -11.71 9.63 -21.88
CA PHE A 402 -11.09 10.43 -22.94
C PHE A 402 -9.57 10.23 -22.94
N GLY A 403 -9.02 9.82 -24.09
CA GLY A 403 -7.62 9.49 -24.30
C GLY A 403 -7.18 9.83 -25.72
N ASP A 404 -5.94 10.28 -25.90
CA ASP A 404 -5.36 10.62 -27.22
C ASP A 404 -6.23 11.54 -28.10
N GLY A 405 -6.92 12.49 -27.46
CA GLY A 405 -7.75 13.50 -28.14
C GLY A 405 -9.13 13.01 -28.60
N LYS A 406 -9.57 11.81 -28.20
CA LYS A 406 -10.89 11.26 -28.52
C LYS A 406 -11.49 10.48 -27.34
N GLU A 407 -12.78 10.13 -27.45
CA GLU A 407 -13.38 9.15 -26.56
C GLU A 407 -12.78 7.76 -26.85
N THR A 408 -12.46 7.03 -25.78
CA THR A 408 -11.74 5.75 -25.88
C THR A 408 -12.68 4.60 -26.18
N GLU A 409 -12.17 3.53 -26.80
CA GLU A 409 -12.91 2.28 -26.97
C GLU A 409 -13.04 1.52 -25.64
N PRO A 410 -13.93 0.50 -25.52
CA PRO A 410 -14.01 -0.30 -24.31
C PRO A 410 -12.67 -0.93 -23.92
N TYR A 411 -12.36 -0.91 -22.62
CA TYR A 411 -11.09 -1.32 -21.99
C TYR A 411 -9.88 -0.41 -22.24
N GLU A 412 -10.00 0.61 -23.09
CA GLU A 412 -8.91 1.56 -23.30
C GLU A 412 -8.88 2.62 -22.18
N LEU A 413 -7.68 2.87 -21.65
CA LEU A 413 -7.47 3.77 -20.51
C LEU A 413 -7.52 5.23 -20.94
N GLY A 414 -8.26 6.04 -20.19
CA GLY A 414 -8.27 7.49 -20.38
C GLY A 414 -8.61 8.25 -19.11
N GLU A 415 -8.81 9.56 -19.24
CA GLU A 415 -9.30 10.43 -18.18
C GLU A 415 -10.83 10.36 -18.11
N LEU A 416 -11.36 10.16 -16.91
CA LEU A 416 -12.79 10.11 -16.66
C LEU A 416 -13.36 11.53 -16.67
N GLN A 417 -14.34 11.77 -17.54
CA GLN A 417 -14.99 13.07 -17.69
C GLN A 417 -16.50 12.92 -17.53
N LEU A 418 -17.11 13.89 -16.84
CA LEU A 418 -18.51 13.84 -16.43
C LEU A 418 -19.30 15.01 -17.00
N SER A 419 -20.56 14.77 -17.32
CA SER A 419 -21.56 15.81 -17.61
C SER A 419 -22.94 15.37 -17.13
N GLY A 420 -23.92 16.27 -17.11
CA GLY A 420 -25.30 15.96 -16.71
C GLY A 420 -25.78 16.77 -15.51
N ASP A 421 -27.04 16.55 -15.15
CA ASP A 421 -27.79 17.41 -14.20
C ASP A 421 -27.26 17.32 -12.77
N ALA A 422 -26.61 16.22 -12.39
CA ALA A 422 -26.02 16.05 -11.06
C ALA A 422 -24.60 16.64 -10.93
N ILE A 423 -23.99 17.11 -12.03
CA ILE A 423 -22.64 17.69 -12.00
C ILE A 423 -22.69 19.17 -11.64
N PHE A 424 -21.86 19.58 -10.68
CA PHE A 424 -21.77 20.96 -10.21
C PHE A 424 -21.39 21.93 -11.34
N LYS A 425 -21.65 23.21 -11.13
CA LYS A 425 -21.35 24.26 -12.12
C LYS A 425 -20.05 25.01 -11.83
N ARG A 426 -19.70 25.17 -10.55
CA ARG A 426 -18.57 25.99 -10.11
C ARG A 426 -18.17 25.76 -8.66
N TYR A 427 -16.94 26.12 -8.34
CA TYR A 427 -16.50 26.32 -6.97
C TYR A 427 -16.86 27.74 -6.51
N TYR A 428 -17.27 27.86 -5.25
CA TYR A 428 -17.69 29.12 -4.66
C TYR A 428 -16.53 30.11 -4.59
N ARG A 429 -16.71 31.26 -5.26
CA ARG A 429 -15.75 32.37 -5.34
C ARG A 429 -14.34 31.95 -5.81
N ASP A 430 -14.24 30.88 -6.60
CA ASP A 430 -12.98 30.41 -7.19
C ASP A 430 -13.15 30.19 -8.71
N PRO A 431 -13.19 31.29 -9.49
CA PRO A 431 -13.40 31.22 -10.94
C PRO A 431 -12.24 30.53 -11.67
N GLU A 432 -11.02 30.61 -11.12
CA GLU A 432 -9.84 29.97 -11.69
C GLU A 432 -9.93 28.45 -11.53
N ALA A 433 -10.17 27.95 -10.31
CA ALA A 433 -10.34 26.51 -10.10
C ALA A 433 -11.55 25.98 -10.88
N THR A 434 -12.63 26.78 -10.97
CA THR A 434 -13.80 26.42 -11.78
C THR A 434 -13.40 26.24 -13.23
N LYS A 435 -12.82 27.26 -13.88
CA LYS A 435 -12.42 27.19 -15.28
C LYS A 435 -11.46 26.02 -15.55
N ASN A 436 -10.51 25.79 -14.65
CA ASN A 436 -9.52 24.72 -14.79
C ASN A 436 -10.08 23.31 -14.56
N SER A 437 -11.33 23.17 -14.13
CA SER A 437 -11.98 21.88 -13.87
C SER A 437 -12.86 21.39 -15.01
N PHE A 438 -13.14 22.24 -16.01
CA PHE A 438 -13.96 21.86 -17.16
C PHE A 438 -13.16 21.91 -18.46
N THR A 439 -13.44 20.99 -19.37
CA THR A 439 -12.96 21.08 -20.75
C THR A 439 -13.64 22.24 -21.48
N PRO A 440 -13.10 22.71 -22.62
CA PRO A 440 -13.76 23.73 -23.45
C PRO A 440 -15.18 23.34 -23.87
N GLU A 441 -15.45 22.04 -24.01
CA GLU A 441 -16.76 21.48 -24.36
C GLU A 441 -17.71 21.34 -23.16
N GLY A 442 -17.27 21.75 -21.96
CA GLY A 442 -18.09 21.77 -20.75
C GLY A 442 -18.15 20.45 -19.99
N TRP A 443 -17.23 19.51 -20.25
CA TRP A 443 -17.13 18.28 -19.46
C TRP A 443 -16.31 18.52 -18.20
N PHE A 444 -16.83 18.09 -17.05
CA PHE A 444 -16.08 18.13 -15.80
C PHE A 444 -14.97 17.08 -15.82
N MET A 445 -13.73 17.53 -15.63
CA MET A 445 -12.55 16.68 -15.53
C MET A 445 -12.38 16.23 -14.07
N THR A 446 -12.60 14.95 -13.83
CA THR A 446 -12.52 14.39 -12.46
C THR A 446 -11.08 14.35 -11.93
N GLY A 447 -10.11 14.26 -12.84
CA GLY A 447 -8.72 13.93 -12.53
C GLY A 447 -8.49 12.44 -12.23
N ASP A 448 -9.53 11.61 -12.29
CA ASP A 448 -9.46 10.15 -12.15
C ASP A 448 -9.26 9.51 -13.55
N ARG A 449 -8.53 8.38 -13.59
CA ARG A 449 -8.25 7.59 -14.79
C ARG A 449 -8.91 6.23 -14.68
N GLY A 450 -9.40 5.74 -15.82
CA GLY A 450 -10.16 4.51 -15.86
C GLY A 450 -10.49 4.07 -17.27
N TYR A 451 -11.34 3.06 -17.39
CA TYR A 451 -11.92 2.58 -18.64
C TYR A 451 -13.38 2.17 -18.43
N ILE A 452 -14.13 2.11 -19.53
CA ILE A 452 -15.47 1.50 -19.58
C ILE A 452 -15.31 0.11 -20.20
N ASP A 453 -15.86 -0.93 -19.60
CA ASP A 453 -15.86 -2.26 -20.21
C ASP A 453 -17.01 -2.46 -21.22
N ARG A 454 -17.02 -3.60 -21.92
CA ARG A 454 -18.05 -3.93 -22.92
C ARG A 454 -19.47 -4.03 -22.36
N THR A 455 -19.61 -4.20 -21.04
CA THR A 455 -20.92 -4.21 -20.38
C THR A 455 -21.43 -2.81 -20.08
N GLY A 456 -20.58 -1.78 -20.26
CA GLY A 456 -20.82 -0.40 -19.89
C GLY A 456 -20.47 -0.08 -18.43
N ALA A 457 -19.78 -0.98 -17.73
CA ALA A 457 -19.36 -0.75 -16.35
C ALA A 457 -18.03 0.02 -16.30
N LEU A 458 -17.96 0.95 -15.35
CA LEU A 458 -16.83 1.83 -15.14
C LEU A 458 -15.81 1.19 -14.19
N ASN A 459 -14.53 1.40 -14.49
CA ASN A 459 -13.41 0.90 -13.69
C ASN A 459 -12.40 2.01 -13.50
N ILE A 460 -11.97 2.23 -12.25
CA ILE A 460 -10.98 3.26 -11.90
C ILE A 460 -9.63 2.58 -11.67
N VAL A 461 -8.58 3.14 -12.27
CA VAL A 461 -7.20 2.64 -12.16
C VAL A 461 -6.31 3.59 -11.35
N GLY A 462 -6.73 4.84 -11.14
CA GLY A 462 -6.02 5.77 -10.26
C GLY A 462 -6.30 7.25 -10.58
N ARG A 463 -5.50 8.16 -10.00
CA ARG A 463 -5.59 9.61 -10.23
C ARG A 463 -4.45 10.16 -11.06
N ARG A 464 -4.76 11.02 -12.03
CA ARG A 464 -3.79 11.65 -12.95
C ARG A 464 -2.62 12.35 -12.24
N LYS A 465 -2.85 12.96 -11.06
CA LYS A 465 -1.84 13.71 -10.29
C LYS A 465 -1.23 12.95 -9.10
N GLU A 466 -1.71 11.73 -8.81
CA GLU A 466 -1.26 10.95 -7.66
C GLU A 466 -0.50 9.68 -8.07
N ILE A 467 -0.32 9.45 -9.38
CA ILE A 467 0.55 8.38 -9.88
C ILE A 467 1.99 8.64 -9.42
N LEU A 468 2.59 7.64 -8.79
CA LEU A 468 4.02 7.58 -8.47
C LEU A 468 4.75 7.17 -9.75
N ILE A 469 5.77 7.91 -10.18
CA ILE A 469 6.58 7.54 -11.34
C ILE A 469 7.95 7.06 -10.84
N ILE A 470 8.01 5.78 -10.50
CA ILE A 470 9.19 5.15 -9.92
C ILE A 470 9.89 4.31 -10.99
N ASN A 471 11.17 4.58 -11.24
CA ASN A 471 11.97 3.96 -12.31
C ASN A 471 11.32 4.03 -13.70
N GLY A 472 10.60 5.12 -13.99
CA GLY A 472 9.89 5.31 -15.26
C GLY A 472 8.57 4.54 -15.38
N VAL A 473 8.15 3.85 -14.31
CA VAL A 473 6.90 3.08 -14.27
C VAL A 473 5.87 3.77 -13.39
N ASN A 474 4.65 3.88 -13.92
CA ASN A 474 3.51 4.44 -13.21
C ASN A 474 2.96 3.43 -12.19
N ARG A 475 2.82 3.86 -10.93
CA ARG A 475 2.23 3.08 -9.83
C ARG A 475 1.18 3.90 -9.11
N ALA A 476 0.05 3.29 -8.77
CA ALA A 476 -0.96 3.95 -7.96
C ALA A 476 -0.57 3.82 -6.47
N PRO A 477 -0.56 4.90 -5.67
CA PRO A 477 -0.34 4.82 -4.22
C PRO A 477 -1.32 3.88 -3.50
N GLN A 478 -2.53 3.75 -4.05
CA GLN A 478 -3.60 2.89 -3.55
C GLN A 478 -3.17 1.42 -3.50
N ASP A 479 -2.42 0.95 -4.51
CA ASP A 479 -1.95 -0.43 -4.59
C ASP A 479 -0.98 -0.72 -3.43
N ILE A 480 -0.10 0.24 -3.10
CA ILE A 480 0.84 0.14 -1.98
C ILE A 480 0.09 0.11 -0.65
N GLU A 481 -0.90 0.98 -0.49
CA GLU A 481 -1.73 1.03 0.72
C GLU A 481 -2.57 -0.23 0.88
N ALA A 482 -3.13 -0.77 -0.22
CA ALA A 482 -3.86 -2.02 -0.24
C ALA A 482 -2.99 -3.23 0.14
N ALA A 483 -1.76 -3.28 -0.38
CA ALA A 483 -0.78 -4.31 -0.01
C ALA A 483 -0.45 -4.25 1.50
N LEU A 484 -0.33 -3.05 2.06
CA LEU A 484 -0.11 -2.83 3.49
C LEU A 484 -1.30 -3.28 4.34
N GLU A 485 -2.53 -2.99 3.91
CA GLU A 485 -3.74 -3.46 4.61
C GLU A 485 -3.85 -4.99 4.56
N THR A 486 -3.63 -5.59 3.38
CA THR A 486 -3.71 -7.03 3.15
C THR A 486 -2.67 -7.80 3.97
N ALA A 487 -1.49 -7.21 4.17
CA ALA A 487 -0.41 -7.81 4.96
C ALA A 487 -0.75 -7.97 6.46
N ASN A 488 -1.83 -7.34 6.95
CA ASN A 488 -2.32 -7.46 8.33
C ASN A 488 -1.21 -7.36 9.39
N LEU A 489 -0.39 -6.32 9.27
CA LEU A 489 0.85 -6.17 10.01
C LEU A 489 0.59 -6.03 11.53
N PRO A 490 1.26 -6.79 12.41
CA PRO A 490 1.11 -6.65 13.86
C PRO A 490 1.61 -5.29 14.37
N GLY A 491 0.87 -4.65 15.28
CA GLY A 491 1.30 -3.43 15.97
C GLY A 491 1.04 -2.11 15.23
N VAL A 492 0.30 -2.16 14.11
CA VAL A 492 -0.17 -0.99 13.37
C VAL A 492 -1.67 -0.97 13.27
N VAL A 493 -2.25 0.22 13.36
CA VAL A 493 -3.69 0.40 13.27
C VAL A 493 -4.10 0.21 11.81
N SER A 494 -4.91 -0.81 11.55
CA SER A 494 -5.51 -1.03 10.23
C SER A 494 -6.22 0.23 9.74
N SER A 495 -6.29 0.44 8.42
CA SER A 495 -6.86 1.62 7.77
C SER A 495 -6.07 2.93 7.92
N TYR A 496 -4.89 2.94 8.55
CA TYR A 496 -4.12 4.18 8.76
C TYR A 496 -2.84 4.27 7.93
N PHE A 497 -2.84 3.74 6.70
CA PHE A 497 -1.74 3.93 5.75
C PHE A 497 -2.01 5.08 4.75
N ALA A 498 -0.95 5.79 4.38
CA ALA A 498 -0.97 6.69 3.22
C ALA A 498 0.39 6.70 2.52
N ALA A 499 0.39 6.49 1.21
CA ALA A 499 1.57 6.53 0.35
C ALA A 499 1.56 7.78 -0.54
N PHE A 500 2.72 8.41 -0.74
CA PHE A 500 2.87 9.54 -1.67
C PHE A 500 4.28 9.65 -2.23
N SER A 501 4.43 10.30 -3.39
CA SER A 501 5.73 10.44 -4.04
C SER A 501 6.63 11.41 -3.29
N HIS A 502 7.93 11.10 -3.31
CA HIS A 502 8.99 11.98 -2.85
C HIS A 502 10.16 11.87 -3.82
N ARG A 503 10.62 13.00 -4.35
CA ARG A 503 11.82 13.03 -5.20
C ARG A 503 12.96 13.66 -4.42
N PRO A 504 13.99 12.90 -4.04
CA PRO A 504 15.19 13.46 -3.44
C PRO A 504 15.90 14.42 -4.38
N LYS A 505 16.53 15.44 -3.82
CA LYS A 505 17.32 16.41 -4.59
C LYS A 505 18.45 15.67 -5.33
N GLY A 506 18.49 15.81 -6.65
CA GLY A 506 19.48 15.14 -7.49
C GLY A 506 19.16 13.68 -7.85
N SER A 507 17.94 13.20 -7.58
CA SER A 507 17.51 11.87 -8.02
C SER A 507 16.91 11.89 -9.43
N ASP A 508 17.30 10.92 -10.26
CA ASP A 508 16.80 10.74 -11.63
C ASP A 508 15.34 10.22 -11.66
N THR A 509 14.84 9.69 -10.54
CA THR A 509 13.50 9.12 -10.43
C THR A 509 12.81 9.46 -9.10
N GLU A 510 11.50 9.22 -9.02
CA GLU A 510 10.75 9.40 -7.77
C GLU A 510 10.96 8.21 -6.84
N GLY A 511 11.11 8.48 -5.54
CA GLY A 511 10.80 7.54 -4.48
C GLY A 511 9.39 7.78 -3.95
N TYR A 512 9.05 7.13 -2.84
CA TYR A 512 7.78 7.31 -2.16
C TYR A 512 7.96 7.20 -0.64
N CYS A 513 7.01 7.75 0.10
CA CYS A 513 6.94 7.67 1.55
C CYS A 513 5.69 6.91 1.96
N VAL A 514 5.73 6.26 3.12
CA VAL A 514 4.55 5.63 3.75
C VAL A 514 4.35 6.22 5.14
N VAL A 515 3.16 6.75 5.37
CA VAL A 515 2.69 7.18 6.69
C VAL A 515 1.87 6.06 7.31
N TYR A 516 2.03 5.81 8.60
CA TYR A 516 1.27 4.78 9.32
C TYR A 516 0.96 5.20 10.76
N SER A 517 -0.06 4.60 11.37
CA SER A 517 -0.33 4.75 12.81
C SER A 517 0.02 3.51 13.61
N PRO A 518 0.80 3.64 14.69
CA PRO A 518 1.10 2.54 15.60
C PRO A 518 -0.04 2.29 16.60
N GLU A 519 -0.33 1.04 16.95
CA GLU A 519 -1.38 0.69 17.93
C GLU A 519 -1.04 1.12 19.37
N ILE A 520 0.26 1.29 19.67
CA ILE A 520 0.77 1.64 21.00
C ILE A 520 1.81 2.75 20.82
N THR A 521 1.86 3.72 21.75
CA THR A 521 2.97 4.68 21.84
C THR A 521 4.29 3.94 22.06
N PHE A 522 5.19 3.99 21.08
CA PHE A 522 6.46 3.27 21.13
C PHE A 522 7.52 4.03 21.93
N GLU A 523 7.71 3.63 23.18
CA GLU A 523 8.91 3.97 23.96
C GLU A 523 10.06 2.99 23.70
N ASP A 524 9.75 1.80 23.15
CA ASP A 524 10.72 0.76 22.79
C ASP A 524 11.16 0.89 21.32
N PRO A 525 12.43 1.30 21.05
CA PRO A 525 12.96 1.44 19.71
C PRO A 525 12.96 0.12 18.91
N LYS A 526 13.10 -1.04 19.58
CA LYS A 526 13.15 -2.34 18.91
C LYS A 526 11.82 -2.67 18.23
N ARG A 527 10.72 -2.51 18.97
CA ARG A 527 9.37 -2.80 18.47
C ARG A 527 8.93 -1.83 17.38
N ARG A 528 9.29 -0.55 17.52
CA ARG A 528 9.09 0.47 16.47
C ARG A 528 9.77 0.05 15.16
N ASP A 529 11.00 -0.46 15.25
CA ASP A 529 11.81 -0.81 14.09
C ASP A 529 11.35 -2.12 13.44
N GLU A 530 10.94 -3.13 14.22
CA GLU A 530 10.33 -4.37 13.70
C GLU A 530 9.06 -4.10 12.88
N ILE A 531 8.23 -3.17 13.36
CA ILE A 531 7.02 -2.73 12.69
C ILE A 531 7.36 -1.96 11.42
N ALA A 532 8.24 -0.97 11.51
CA ALA A 532 8.66 -0.18 10.36
C ALA A 532 9.28 -1.09 9.27
N GLU A 533 10.05 -2.09 9.65
CA GLU A 533 10.70 -3.03 8.73
C GLU A 533 9.66 -3.95 8.06
N SER A 534 8.62 -4.35 8.80
CA SER A 534 7.49 -5.11 8.25
C SER A 534 6.65 -4.29 7.26
N ILE A 535 6.42 -3.00 7.56
CA ILE A 535 5.77 -2.04 6.65
C ILE A 535 6.62 -1.83 5.39
N ALA A 536 7.92 -1.62 5.53
CA ALA A 536 8.80 -1.41 4.37
C ALA A 536 8.80 -2.62 3.42
N ARG A 537 8.81 -3.85 3.95
CA ARG A 537 8.71 -5.07 3.14
C ARG A 537 7.37 -5.15 2.42
N ALA A 538 6.26 -5.02 3.13
CA ALA A 538 4.93 -5.11 2.54
C ALA A 538 4.68 -4.00 1.50
N ALA A 539 5.12 -2.77 1.77
CA ALA A 539 5.02 -1.66 0.82
C ALA A 539 5.86 -1.87 -0.46
N ALA A 540 6.97 -2.60 -0.37
CA ALA A 540 7.87 -2.81 -1.51
C ALA A 540 7.35 -3.80 -2.56
N VAL A 541 6.36 -4.63 -2.21
CA VAL A 541 5.82 -5.70 -3.07
C VAL A 541 5.30 -5.15 -4.40
N ILE A 542 4.59 -4.01 -4.37
CA ILE A 542 3.96 -3.43 -5.57
C ILE A 542 4.96 -2.68 -6.47
N PRO A 543 5.75 -1.70 -5.97
CA PRO A 543 6.66 -0.94 -6.82
C PRO A 543 8.00 -1.65 -7.05
N GLY A 544 8.28 -2.78 -6.38
CA GLY A 544 9.58 -3.46 -6.43
C GLY A 544 10.71 -2.68 -5.74
N VAL A 545 10.38 -1.61 -5.02
CA VAL A 545 11.32 -0.75 -4.30
C VAL A 545 10.76 -0.37 -2.93
N ARG A 546 11.64 -0.25 -1.92
CA ARG A 546 11.23 0.12 -0.56
C ARG A 546 10.82 1.60 -0.47
N PRO A 547 9.92 1.96 0.46
CA PRO A 547 9.66 3.38 0.72
C PRO A 547 10.95 4.05 1.19
N GLU A 548 11.13 5.31 0.84
CA GLU A 548 12.29 6.08 1.26
C GLU A 548 12.17 6.48 2.74
N TRP A 549 10.96 6.90 3.12
CA TRP A 549 10.62 7.29 4.48
C TRP A 549 9.38 6.55 4.96
N LEU A 550 9.45 6.08 6.20
CA LEU A 550 8.33 5.61 6.99
C LEU A 550 8.04 6.62 8.08
N ILE A 551 6.78 7.02 8.23
CA ILE A 551 6.40 8.14 9.09
C ILE A 551 5.36 7.64 10.10
N PRO A 552 5.80 7.18 11.29
CA PRO A 552 4.89 6.84 12.38
C PRO A 552 4.24 8.09 12.95
N LEU A 553 2.91 8.12 13.00
CA LEU A 553 2.16 9.20 13.62
C LEU A 553 1.05 8.65 14.52
N PRO A 554 0.84 9.21 15.73
CA PRO A 554 -0.29 8.83 16.56
C PRO A 554 -1.61 9.19 15.85
N LEU A 555 -2.69 8.49 16.20
CA LEU A 555 -4.04 8.73 15.64
C LEU A 555 -4.47 10.21 15.74
N SER A 556 -4.05 10.91 16.79
CA SER A 556 -4.32 12.35 16.99
C SER A 556 -3.68 13.26 15.93
N ARG A 557 -2.64 12.80 15.22
CA ARG A 557 -2.00 13.52 14.09
C ARG A 557 -2.42 12.98 12.72
N LEU A 558 -3.09 11.83 12.68
CA LEU A 558 -3.62 11.22 11.47
C LEU A 558 -5.12 11.41 11.37
N GLU A 559 -5.51 12.67 11.27
CA GLU A 559 -6.91 13.01 11.10
C GLU A 559 -7.43 12.51 9.76
N LYS A 560 -8.33 11.56 9.87
CA LYS A 560 -9.14 11.15 8.75
C LYS A 560 -10.22 12.18 8.48
N SER A 561 -10.65 12.27 7.23
CA SER A 561 -11.89 12.96 6.89
C SER A 561 -13.08 12.31 7.62
N SER A 562 -14.25 12.93 7.55
CA SER A 562 -15.52 12.32 7.96
C SER A 562 -15.78 10.95 7.32
N LEU A 563 -15.18 10.67 6.16
CA LEU A 563 -15.18 9.36 5.50
C LEU A 563 -14.08 8.39 5.95
N GLY A 564 -13.31 8.72 6.98
CA GLY A 564 -12.25 7.85 7.46
C GLY A 564 -11.00 7.80 6.55
N LYS A 565 -10.77 8.80 5.68
CA LYS A 565 -9.61 8.79 4.76
C LYS A 565 -8.51 9.77 5.16
N LEU A 566 -7.26 9.36 4.96
CA LEU A 566 -6.09 10.23 5.09
C LEU A 566 -5.88 11.06 3.81
N SER A 567 -5.64 12.36 3.97
CA SER A 567 -5.33 13.25 2.83
C SER A 567 -3.85 13.14 2.44
N ARG A 568 -3.54 12.38 1.38
CA ARG A 568 -2.18 12.24 0.83
C ARG A 568 -1.55 13.58 0.48
N THR A 569 -2.28 14.46 -0.19
CA THR A 569 -1.79 15.81 -0.58
C THR A 569 -1.38 16.63 0.64
N ARG A 570 -2.19 16.60 1.71
CA ARG A 570 -1.88 17.31 2.96
C ARG A 570 -0.65 16.71 3.64
N LEU A 571 -0.58 15.38 3.75
CA LEU A 571 0.57 14.68 4.33
C LEU A 571 1.85 14.93 3.55
N LYS A 572 1.79 14.90 2.21
CA LYS A 572 2.92 15.24 1.35
C LYS A 572 3.37 16.68 1.56
N LYS A 573 2.45 17.65 1.61
CA LYS A 573 2.78 19.06 1.85
C LYS A 573 3.45 19.27 3.21
N GLN A 574 2.97 18.59 4.26
CA GLN A 574 3.58 18.61 5.59
C GLN A 574 4.98 17.99 5.58
N PHE A 575 5.15 16.88 4.88
CA PHE A 575 6.45 16.25 4.68
C PHE A 575 7.43 17.19 3.95
N ASP A 576 7.00 17.82 2.85
CA ASP A 576 7.83 18.77 2.08
C ASP A 576 8.20 20.02 2.90
N GLN A 577 7.39 20.37 3.90
CA GLN A 577 7.63 21.47 4.85
C GLN A 577 8.48 21.07 6.08
N GLY A 578 8.89 19.80 6.18
CA GLY A 578 9.72 19.30 7.29
C GLY A 578 8.97 19.01 8.60
N VAL A 579 7.63 18.93 8.57
CA VAL A 579 6.77 18.74 9.76
C VAL A 579 6.97 17.37 10.44
N PHE A 580 7.59 16.41 9.75
CA PHE A 580 7.81 15.04 10.22
C PHE A 580 9.29 14.70 10.42
N ASP A 581 10.17 15.70 10.38
CA ASP A 581 11.62 15.49 10.42
C ASP A 581 12.10 14.81 11.70
N ASP A 582 11.35 14.98 12.79
CA ASP A 582 11.59 14.40 14.13
C ASP A 582 11.15 12.95 14.27
N VAL A 583 10.20 12.49 13.46
CA VAL A 583 9.58 11.16 13.58
C VAL A 583 9.84 10.23 12.40
N ARG A 584 10.32 10.75 11.26
CA ARG A 584 10.56 9.95 10.05
C ARG A 584 11.69 8.92 10.26
N ILE A 585 11.43 7.70 9.81
CA ILE A 585 12.38 6.58 9.80
C ILE A 585 12.82 6.33 8.36
N ARG A 586 14.12 6.25 8.11
CA ARG A 586 14.63 5.99 6.76
C ARG A 586 14.58 4.49 6.47
N SER A 587 13.87 4.10 5.40
CA SER A 587 13.64 2.70 5.05
C SER A 587 14.61 2.15 3.99
N ARG A 588 15.52 3.01 3.48
CA ARG A 588 16.59 2.63 2.53
C ARG A 588 17.79 1.90 3.16
N THR A 589 17.83 1.84 4.48
CA THR A 589 18.74 1.01 5.29
C THR A 589 17.88 -0.03 6.03
N PRO A 590 18.36 -1.26 6.29
CA PRO A 590 17.70 -2.13 7.27
C PRO A 590 17.44 -1.30 8.52
N ILE A 591 16.22 -1.28 9.04
CA ILE A 591 15.89 -0.40 10.16
C ILE A 591 16.69 -0.89 11.38
N GLN A 592 17.70 -0.09 11.74
CA GLN A 592 18.79 -0.47 12.64
C GLN A 592 18.47 -0.08 14.09
N THR A 593 17.76 -0.95 14.82
CA THR A 593 17.99 -1.13 16.27
C THR A 593 18.10 -2.60 16.65
N TYR A 594 18.97 -3.33 15.93
CA TYR A 594 19.78 -4.40 16.53
C TYR A 594 21.06 -3.80 17.14
N VAL A 595 20.91 -2.75 17.95
CA VAL A 595 22.00 -2.14 18.75
C VAL A 595 21.77 -2.54 20.21
N HIS A 596 21.97 -3.83 20.47
CA HIS A 596 22.67 -4.37 21.64
C HIS A 596 22.83 -5.90 21.50
N ALA A 597 23.21 -6.35 20.32
CA ALA A 597 24.08 -7.51 20.20
C ALA A 597 25.49 -6.96 19.94
N SER A 598 26.35 -7.06 20.95
CA SER A 598 27.82 -6.87 20.93
C SER A 598 28.36 -6.06 19.75
N TYR A 599 28.48 -4.74 19.91
CA TYR A 599 29.40 -3.97 19.06
C TYR A 599 30.81 -4.52 19.29
N VAL A 600 31.43 -5.00 18.22
CA VAL A 600 32.83 -5.41 18.20
C VAL A 600 33.61 -4.28 17.57
N ALA A 601 34.39 -3.59 18.41
CA ALA A 601 35.28 -2.54 17.95
C ALA A 601 36.37 -3.10 17.01
N PRO A 602 36.87 -2.29 16.06
CA PRO A 602 38.10 -2.63 15.35
C PRO A 602 39.24 -2.86 16.35
N SER A 603 39.99 -3.93 16.10
CA SER A 603 41.04 -4.48 16.96
C SER A 603 42.45 -4.29 16.38
N ASN A 604 42.54 -3.86 15.11
CA ASN A 604 43.79 -3.57 14.41
C ASN A 604 43.64 -2.39 13.43
N ASP A 605 44.75 -1.87 12.93
CA ASP A 605 44.81 -0.69 12.04
C ASP A 605 44.05 -0.89 10.72
N THR A 606 44.06 -2.10 10.17
CA THR A 606 43.39 -2.41 8.90
C THR A 606 41.88 -2.43 9.09
N GLU A 607 41.38 -3.07 10.16
CA GLU A 607 39.96 -3.01 10.57
C GLU A 607 39.51 -1.57 10.78
N GLN A 608 40.32 -0.75 11.46
CA GLN A 608 40.03 0.68 11.69
C GLN A 608 39.90 1.45 10.37
N LYS A 609 40.84 1.28 9.43
CA LYS A 609 40.77 1.94 8.11
C LYS A 609 39.57 1.48 7.28
N VAL A 610 39.20 0.20 7.38
CA VAL A 610 38.00 -0.33 6.72
C VAL A 610 36.73 0.31 7.29
N VAL A 611 36.65 0.43 8.62
CA VAL A 611 35.56 1.12 9.31
C VAL A 611 35.48 2.60 8.94
N GLU A 612 36.61 3.31 8.85
CA GLU A 612 36.67 4.72 8.45
C GLU A 612 36.20 4.94 7.01
N ALA A 613 36.64 4.08 6.08
CA ALA A 613 36.19 4.14 4.69
C ALA A 613 34.67 3.91 4.57
N LEU A 614 34.11 2.97 5.35
CA LEU A 614 32.66 2.76 5.43
C LEU A 614 31.93 3.92 6.09
N SER A 615 32.45 4.45 7.19
CA SER A 615 31.89 5.59 7.93
C SER A 615 31.77 6.80 7.02
N TYR A 616 32.84 7.11 6.29
CA TYR A 616 32.88 8.21 5.32
C TYR A 616 31.92 7.97 4.15
N MET A 617 31.90 6.74 3.60
CA MET A 617 31.05 6.44 2.45
C MET A 617 29.55 6.47 2.78
N LEU A 618 29.19 5.93 3.94
CA LEU A 618 27.81 5.72 4.37
C LEU A 618 27.26 6.91 5.20
N GLU A 619 28.09 7.92 5.46
CA GLU A 619 27.76 9.06 6.32
C GLU A 619 27.24 8.62 7.70
N MET A 620 27.84 7.55 8.24
CA MET A 620 27.44 6.91 9.49
C MET A 620 28.58 6.96 10.52
N PRO A 621 28.31 7.28 11.80
CA PRO A 621 29.33 7.25 12.86
C PRO A 621 30.08 5.91 12.97
N ALA A 622 31.40 5.94 13.07
CA ALA A 622 32.26 4.74 13.15
C ALA A 622 31.92 3.81 14.33
N ASN A 623 31.42 4.35 15.45
CA ASN A 623 30.98 3.59 16.61
C ASN A 623 29.67 2.80 16.40
N LEU A 624 29.03 2.93 15.23
CA LEU A 624 27.89 2.12 14.80
C LEU A 624 28.28 1.00 13.81
N ILE A 625 29.55 0.96 13.37
CA ILE A 625 30.08 -0.02 12.41
C ILE A 625 30.84 -1.10 13.18
N SER A 626 30.16 -2.21 13.44
CA SER A 626 30.77 -3.39 14.09
C SER A 626 31.56 -4.23 13.08
N VAL A 627 32.77 -4.67 13.43
CA VAL A 627 33.66 -5.37 12.47
C VAL A 627 33.25 -6.81 12.14
N ASP A 628 32.33 -7.38 12.90
CA ASP A 628 31.72 -8.69 12.65
C ASP A 628 30.50 -8.63 11.71
N ARG A 629 30.13 -7.44 11.24
CA ARG A 629 29.06 -7.24 10.26
C ARG A 629 29.54 -7.33 8.84
N THR A 630 28.62 -7.69 7.95
CA THR A 630 28.88 -7.64 6.52
C THR A 630 28.74 -6.21 6.01
N ILE A 631 29.51 -5.85 4.99
CA ILE A 631 29.36 -4.53 4.34
C ILE A 631 27.96 -4.36 3.73
N PHE A 632 27.32 -5.45 3.28
CA PHE A 632 25.98 -5.41 2.70
C PHE A 632 24.89 -5.04 3.72
N GLU A 633 25.03 -5.47 4.97
CA GLU A 633 24.12 -5.11 6.08
C GLU A 633 24.16 -3.62 6.42
N LEU A 634 25.29 -2.97 6.10
CA LEU A 634 25.49 -1.54 6.31
C LEU A 634 24.95 -0.70 5.14
N GLY A 635 24.29 -1.34 4.16
CA GLY A 635 23.73 -0.66 2.99
C GLY A 635 24.74 -0.52 1.85
N VAL A 636 25.89 -1.19 1.90
CA VAL A 636 26.77 -1.28 0.72
C VAL A 636 26.06 -2.14 -0.33
N THR A 637 25.59 -1.51 -1.39
CA THR A 637 25.05 -2.16 -2.58
C THR A 637 26.17 -2.47 -3.58
N SER A 638 25.85 -3.24 -4.63
CA SER A 638 26.78 -3.45 -5.75
C SER A 638 27.23 -2.13 -6.38
N LEU A 639 26.39 -1.08 -6.37
CA LEU A 639 26.72 0.24 -6.93
C LEU A 639 27.67 1.05 -6.03
N THR A 640 27.50 0.95 -4.70
CA THR A 640 28.37 1.64 -3.72
C THR A 640 29.65 0.87 -3.39
N LEU A 641 29.71 -0.43 -3.71
CA LEU A 641 30.89 -1.27 -3.49
C LEU A 641 32.13 -0.74 -4.23
N PHE A 642 31.96 -0.16 -5.41
CA PHE A 642 33.06 0.48 -6.16
C PHE A 642 33.58 1.75 -5.49
N ARG A 643 32.67 2.53 -4.89
CA ARG A 643 33.04 3.71 -4.11
C ARG A 643 33.80 3.27 -2.86
N PHE A 644 33.36 2.19 -2.22
CA PHE A 644 34.01 1.61 -1.05
C PHE A 644 35.43 1.13 -1.38
N GLU A 645 35.61 0.35 -2.44
CA GLU A 645 36.92 -0.12 -2.89
C GLU A 645 37.88 1.06 -3.16
N ARG A 646 37.40 2.09 -3.88
CA ARG A 646 38.21 3.28 -4.17
C ARG A 646 38.62 4.02 -2.90
N LEU A 647 37.70 4.17 -1.94
CA LEU A 647 37.98 4.81 -0.66
C LEU A 647 38.99 3.99 0.15
N LEU A 648 38.82 2.68 0.23
CA LEU A 648 39.77 1.77 0.86
C LEU A 648 41.18 1.92 0.27
N ARG A 649 41.32 1.95 -1.07
CA ARG A 649 42.61 2.17 -1.73
C ARG A 649 43.25 3.52 -1.42
N GLN A 650 42.44 4.54 -1.17
CA GLN A 650 42.93 5.87 -0.79
C GLN A 650 43.39 5.91 0.68
N HIS A 651 42.75 5.15 1.56
CA HIS A 651 42.99 5.18 3.02
C HIS A 651 44.02 4.15 3.47
N ILE A 652 44.15 3.04 2.75
CA ILE A 652 45.13 1.98 3.01
C ILE A 652 46.13 2.07 1.86
N SER A 653 47.38 2.48 2.15
CA SER A 653 48.50 2.55 1.21
C SER A 653 48.88 1.15 0.69
N LEU A 654 47.98 0.50 -0.03
CA LEU A 654 48.16 -0.81 -0.62
C LEU A 654 48.63 -0.64 -2.06
N ASP A 655 49.82 -1.14 -2.32
CA ASP A 655 50.19 -1.53 -3.67
C ASP A 655 49.29 -2.70 -4.14
N VAL A 656 49.04 -2.70 -5.44
CA VAL A 656 48.36 -3.70 -6.28
C VAL A 656 48.07 -5.06 -5.61
N GLY A 657 46.78 -5.41 -5.38
CA GLY A 657 46.43 -6.79 -4.96
C GLY A 657 44.99 -7.08 -4.52
N VAL A 658 44.29 -6.15 -3.87
CA VAL A 658 42.91 -6.38 -3.38
C VAL A 658 41.92 -6.11 -4.51
N SER A 659 41.26 -7.15 -5.03
CA SER A 659 40.26 -7.01 -6.09
C SER A 659 38.85 -6.88 -5.50
N ILE A 660 37.88 -6.41 -6.29
CA ILE A 660 36.47 -6.44 -5.86
C ILE A 660 35.99 -7.86 -5.55
N ILE A 661 36.51 -8.86 -6.27
CA ILE A 661 36.24 -10.27 -6.03
C ILE A 661 36.78 -10.68 -4.64
N THR A 662 37.94 -10.16 -4.24
CA THR A 662 38.50 -10.37 -2.89
C THR A 662 37.56 -9.85 -1.81
N LEU A 663 36.98 -8.66 -2.00
CA LEU A 663 36.00 -8.08 -1.06
C LEU A 663 34.69 -8.87 -1.03
N LEU A 664 34.21 -9.32 -2.20
CA LEU A 664 32.98 -10.09 -2.34
C LEU A 664 33.11 -11.50 -1.73
N ASN A 665 34.29 -12.10 -1.82
CA ASN A 665 34.61 -13.39 -1.20
C ASN A 665 34.84 -13.30 0.32
N SER A 666 34.81 -12.11 0.91
CA SER A 666 35.01 -11.92 2.36
C SER A 666 34.20 -10.73 2.87
N PRO A 667 32.85 -10.76 2.77
CA PRO A 667 32.05 -9.55 2.92
C PRO A 667 31.92 -9.03 4.36
N VAL A 668 32.37 -9.80 5.36
CA VAL A 668 32.48 -9.37 6.77
C VAL A 668 33.67 -8.42 6.93
N ILE A 669 33.48 -7.28 7.58
CA ILE A 669 34.49 -6.21 7.70
C ILE A 669 35.85 -6.72 8.20
N ARG A 670 35.86 -7.54 9.26
CA ARG A 670 37.07 -8.18 9.78
C ARG A 670 37.75 -9.09 8.76
N ASN A 671 36.97 -9.79 7.94
CA ASN A 671 37.50 -10.70 6.93
C ASN A 671 38.03 -9.91 5.73
N ILE A 672 37.43 -8.75 5.41
CA ILE A 672 38.01 -7.78 4.46
C ILE A 672 39.38 -7.33 4.97
N ALA A 673 39.48 -6.92 6.23
CA ALA A 673 40.75 -6.51 6.83
C ALA A 673 41.79 -7.65 6.79
N THR A 674 41.37 -8.86 7.15
CA THR A 674 42.21 -10.06 7.07
C THR A 674 42.69 -10.35 5.65
N ALA A 675 41.81 -10.22 4.66
CA ALA A 675 42.15 -10.45 3.26
C ALA A 675 43.10 -9.37 2.72
N ILE A 676 42.98 -8.13 3.21
CA ILE A 676 43.91 -7.04 2.92
C ILE A 676 45.28 -7.33 3.53
N ASP A 677 45.34 -7.70 4.81
CA ASP A 677 46.59 -7.98 5.52
C ASP A 677 47.32 -9.20 4.91
N ASN A 678 46.56 -10.19 4.44
CA ASN A 678 47.07 -11.40 3.82
C ASN A 678 47.19 -11.31 2.29
N ALA A 679 47.02 -10.13 1.66
CA ALA A 679 47.08 -9.99 0.20
C ALA A 679 48.43 -10.43 -0.41
N ASN A 680 49.49 -10.50 0.41
CA ASN A 680 50.82 -11.01 0.04
C ASN A 680 51.09 -12.47 0.50
N SER A 681 50.14 -13.10 1.20
CA SER A 681 50.23 -14.50 1.62
C SER A 681 49.95 -15.43 0.44
N HIS A 682 50.70 -16.53 0.36
CA HIS A 682 50.50 -17.59 -0.65
C HIS A 682 49.61 -18.74 -0.11
N GLU A 683 49.07 -18.61 1.10
CA GLU A 683 48.24 -19.66 1.72
C GLU A 683 46.78 -19.55 1.26
N TYR A 684 46.32 -20.53 0.49
CA TYR A 684 44.95 -20.61 0.01
C TYR A 684 43.96 -20.93 1.14
N ASN A 685 42.92 -20.11 1.28
CA ASN A 685 41.80 -20.36 2.19
C ASN A 685 40.47 -20.32 1.42
N PRO A 686 39.74 -21.45 1.31
CA PRO A 686 38.46 -21.50 0.62
C PRO A 686 37.29 -20.93 1.43
N VAL A 687 37.45 -20.66 2.73
CA VAL A 687 36.30 -20.33 3.60
C VAL A 687 35.98 -18.84 3.57
N ALA A 688 34.85 -18.53 2.94
CA ALA A 688 34.23 -17.21 2.93
C ALA A 688 33.07 -17.16 3.95
N GLN A 689 33.21 -16.42 5.03
CA GLN A 689 32.08 -16.18 5.93
C GLN A 689 31.17 -15.10 5.33
N LEU A 690 29.98 -15.49 4.88
CA LEU A 690 29.01 -14.58 4.25
C LEU A 690 28.11 -13.89 5.28
N GLN A 691 27.83 -14.58 6.39
CA GLN A 691 27.06 -14.09 7.53
C GLN A 691 27.64 -14.72 8.79
N ALA A 692 28.02 -13.90 9.77
CA ALA A 692 28.65 -14.36 11.00
C ALA A 692 27.67 -14.64 12.15
N ARG A 693 26.44 -14.15 12.04
CA ARG A 693 25.46 -14.09 13.14
C ARG A 693 24.43 -15.20 13.07
N GLY A 694 23.70 -15.37 14.16
CA GLY A 694 22.71 -16.43 14.32
C GLY A 694 23.17 -17.54 15.28
N SER A 695 22.21 -18.22 15.89
CA SER A 695 22.48 -19.25 16.90
C SER A 695 22.13 -20.66 16.44
N LYS A 696 21.45 -20.81 15.29
CA LYS A 696 21.14 -22.11 14.70
C LYS A 696 22.38 -22.70 14.01
N LEU A 697 22.24 -23.95 13.57
CA LEU A 697 23.36 -24.70 13.00
C LEU A 697 23.92 -24.00 11.76
N PRO A 698 25.25 -23.77 11.65
CA PRO A 698 25.85 -23.14 10.49
C PRO A 698 25.52 -23.87 9.19
N LEU A 699 25.24 -23.11 8.14
CA LEU A 699 25.02 -23.64 6.80
C LEU A 699 26.25 -23.37 5.92
N TRP A 700 26.77 -24.43 5.32
CA TRP A 700 27.91 -24.42 4.41
C TRP A 700 27.44 -24.47 2.95
N LEU A 701 27.88 -23.51 2.14
CA LEU A 701 27.46 -23.31 0.76
C LEU A 701 28.64 -23.58 -0.18
N VAL A 702 28.49 -24.53 -1.10
CA VAL A 702 29.54 -24.86 -2.07
C VAL A 702 29.29 -24.12 -3.37
N HIS A 703 30.29 -23.35 -3.81
CA HIS A 703 30.22 -22.49 -5.00
C HIS A 703 29.72 -23.20 -6.27
N PRO A 704 29.05 -22.48 -7.18
CA PRO A 704 28.77 -22.98 -8.53
C PRO A 704 30.04 -23.04 -9.39
N ALA A 705 29.92 -23.40 -10.67
CA ALA A 705 31.04 -23.59 -11.59
C ALA A 705 32.01 -22.39 -11.68
N SER A 706 31.50 -21.17 -11.44
CA SER A 706 32.27 -19.92 -11.45
C SER A 706 33.27 -19.77 -10.30
N GLY A 707 33.20 -20.63 -9.27
CA GLY A 707 34.19 -20.65 -8.19
C GLY A 707 34.00 -19.63 -7.07
N ASN A 708 33.02 -18.72 -7.18
CA ASN A 708 32.86 -17.59 -6.26
C ASN A 708 31.54 -17.63 -5.48
N VAL A 709 31.39 -16.70 -4.52
CA VAL A 709 30.25 -16.67 -3.60
C VAL A 709 29.07 -15.80 -4.04
N LEU A 710 29.13 -15.17 -5.23
CA LEU A 710 28.21 -14.10 -5.62
C LEU A 710 26.74 -14.55 -5.61
N ALA A 711 26.49 -15.78 -6.07
CA ALA A 711 25.16 -16.38 -6.07
C ALA A 711 24.54 -16.51 -4.67
N PHE A 712 25.35 -16.51 -3.61
CA PHE A 712 24.88 -16.68 -2.23
C PHE A 712 24.65 -15.36 -1.50
N LEU A 713 25.08 -14.23 -2.06
CA LEU A 713 24.95 -12.94 -1.39
C LEU A 713 23.50 -12.54 -1.12
N PRO A 714 22.52 -12.78 -2.03
CA PRO A 714 21.13 -12.50 -1.72
C PRO A 714 20.61 -13.35 -0.55
N LEU A 715 20.99 -14.63 -0.46
CA LEU A 715 20.61 -15.51 0.65
C LEU A 715 21.25 -15.07 1.97
N ALA A 716 22.50 -14.61 1.94
CA ALA A 716 23.19 -14.11 3.13
C ALA A 716 22.54 -12.86 3.75
N ARG A 717 21.73 -12.14 2.96
CA ARG A 717 20.97 -10.98 3.44
C ARG A 717 19.65 -11.37 4.10
N THR A 718 19.05 -12.48 3.68
CA THR A 718 17.73 -12.91 4.16
C THR A 718 17.84 -13.89 5.32
N MET A 719 18.80 -14.81 5.27
CA MET A 719 19.01 -15.85 6.29
C MET A 719 20.00 -15.39 7.36
N VAL A 720 19.48 -14.86 8.47
CA VAL A 720 20.27 -14.29 9.59
C VAL A 720 20.17 -15.07 10.90
N ASP A 721 19.44 -16.19 10.92
CA ASP A 721 19.22 -17.01 12.12
C ASP A 721 20.35 -17.99 12.42
N ARG A 722 21.28 -18.17 11.48
CA ARG A 722 22.47 -19.05 11.55
C ARG A 722 23.66 -18.42 10.82
N PRO A 723 24.90 -18.79 11.22
CA PRO A 723 26.09 -18.44 10.44
C PRO A 723 26.05 -19.09 9.04
N LEU A 724 26.45 -18.34 8.02
CA LEU A 724 26.58 -18.81 6.64
C LEU A 724 28.03 -18.76 6.19
N TYR A 725 28.57 -19.92 5.85
CA TYR A 725 29.89 -20.08 5.27
C TYR A 725 29.74 -20.52 3.82
N ALA A 726 30.53 -19.94 2.92
CA ALA A 726 30.66 -20.40 1.55
C ALA A 726 32.08 -20.85 1.27
N LEU A 727 32.23 -21.80 0.35
CA LEU A 727 33.53 -22.28 -0.11
C LEU A 727 33.83 -21.67 -1.48
N THR A 728 35.05 -21.16 -1.69
CA THR A 728 35.50 -20.56 -2.96
C THR A 728 36.58 -21.40 -3.63
N ALA A 729 36.55 -21.51 -4.95
CA ALA A 729 37.55 -22.24 -5.72
C ALA A 729 38.92 -21.53 -5.74
N ARG A 730 39.97 -22.33 -5.91
CA ARG A 730 41.32 -21.87 -6.22
C ARG A 730 41.42 -21.46 -7.69
N GLY A 731 42.19 -20.43 -8.02
CA GLY A 731 42.37 -19.93 -9.39
C GLY A 731 41.69 -18.61 -9.71
N LEU A 732 41.00 -17.99 -8.73
CA LEU A 732 40.38 -16.68 -8.89
C LEU A 732 41.34 -15.52 -8.54
N GLY A 733 42.43 -15.82 -7.83
CA GLY A 733 43.56 -14.90 -7.58
C GLY A 733 44.66 -15.00 -8.63
N ASN A 734 45.57 -14.02 -8.66
CA ASN A 734 46.69 -14.01 -9.60
C ASN A 734 47.63 -15.22 -9.38
N ASN A 735 47.84 -16.04 -10.42
CA ASN A 735 48.78 -17.18 -10.46
C ASN A 735 48.49 -18.36 -9.50
N GLU A 736 47.25 -18.56 -9.05
CA GLU A 736 46.89 -19.75 -8.27
C GLU A 736 46.74 -21.00 -9.17
N LYS A 737 47.26 -22.15 -8.72
CA LYS A 737 47.08 -23.44 -9.42
C LYS A 737 45.61 -23.88 -9.34
N LEU A 738 45.00 -24.28 -10.45
CA LEU A 738 43.65 -24.87 -10.44
C LEU A 738 43.65 -26.27 -9.77
N PHE A 739 42.50 -26.72 -9.28
CA PHE A 739 42.34 -28.09 -8.79
C PHE A 739 42.46 -29.11 -9.94
N ASP A 740 43.14 -30.23 -9.68
CA ASP A 740 43.33 -31.31 -10.64
C ASP A 740 42.11 -32.26 -10.69
N SER A 741 41.32 -32.34 -9.61
CA SER A 741 40.12 -33.18 -9.54
C SER A 741 39.08 -32.74 -8.50
N ILE A 742 37.82 -33.16 -8.69
CA ILE A 742 36.74 -32.96 -7.70
C ILE A 742 37.07 -33.59 -6.33
N PRO A 743 37.63 -34.82 -6.24
CA PRO A 743 38.10 -35.37 -4.98
C PRO A 743 39.13 -34.49 -4.26
N GLU A 744 40.15 -33.98 -4.97
CA GLU A 744 41.17 -33.08 -4.38
C GLU A 744 40.52 -31.81 -3.81
N MET A 745 39.57 -31.24 -4.56
CA MET A 745 38.80 -30.07 -4.11
C MET A 745 38.02 -30.39 -2.83
N ALA A 746 37.32 -31.53 -2.78
CA ALA A 746 36.55 -31.95 -1.61
C ALA A 746 37.45 -32.27 -0.39
N ASP A 747 38.62 -32.88 -0.59
CA ASP A 747 39.61 -33.13 0.47
C ASP A 747 40.14 -31.81 1.04
N THR A 748 40.48 -30.86 0.16
CA THR A 748 40.90 -29.52 0.57
C THR A 748 39.80 -28.83 1.38
N TYR A 749 38.56 -28.85 0.88
CA TYR A 749 37.42 -28.23 1.56
C TYR A 749 37.13 -28.89 2.90
N PHE A 750 37.24 -30.22 2.99
CA PHE A 750 37.09 -30.95 4.23
C PHE A 750 38.06 -30.45 5.31
N GLU A 751 39.35 -30.33 4.99
CA GLU A 751 40.35 -29.83 5.94
C GLU A 751 39.99 -28.43 6.49
N HIS A 752 39.57 -27.51 5.62
CA HIS A 752 39.21 -26.16 6.03
C HIS A 752 37.87 -26.08 6.79
N VAL A 753 36.90 -26.92 6.42
CA VAL A 753 35.63 -27.05 7.14
C VAL A 753 35.90 -27.60 8.55
N LYS A 754 36.75 -28.63 8.69
CA LYS A 754 37.13 -29.19 10.00
C LYS A 754 37.91 -28.20 10.86
N ARG A 755 38.78 -27.36 10.26
CA ARG A 755 39.46 -26.28 11.00
C ARG A 755 38.48 -25.24 11.54
N THR A 756 37.45 -24.90 10.76
CA THR A 756 36.46 -23.86 11.11
C THR A 756 35.38 -24.37 12.06
N GLN A 757 34.85 -25.57 11.79
CA GLN A 757 33.85 -26.27 12.59
C GLN A 757 34.39 -27.69 12.88
N PRO A 758 35.08 -27.91 14.03
CA PRO A 758 35.75 -29.17 14.32
C PRO A 758 34.84 -30.37 14.59
N LYS A 759 33.55 -30.16 14.88
CA LYS A 759 32.59 -31.23 15.18
C LYS A 759 31.24 -30.95 14.51
N GLY A 760 30.59 -32.02 14.07
CA GLY A 760 29.20 -31.96 13.62
C GLY A 760 28.20 -31.66 14.77
N PRO A 761 26.91 -31.50 14.45
CA PRO A 761 26.31 -31.78 13.15
C PRO A 761 26.66 -30.77 12.06
N TYR A 762 26.67 -31.18 10.79
CA TYR A 762 26.88 -30.29 9.65
C TYR A 762 25.58 -30.11 8.84
N ALA A 763 25.38 -28.89 8.33
CA ALA A 763 24.42 -28.59 7.30
C ALA A 763 25.18 -28.02 6.10
N LEU A 764 25.07 -28.65 4.94
CA LEU A 764 25.73 -28.15 3.73
C LEU A 764 24.88 -28.34 2.48
N THR A 765 25.06 -27.47 1.51
CA THR A 765 24.39 -27.55 0.21
C THR A 765 25.30 -26.99 -0.87
N GLY A 766 25.13 -27.44 -2.11
CA GLY A 766 25.88 -26.94 -3.25
C GLY A 766 24.96 -26.37 -4.31
N TYR A 767 25.38 -25.28 -4.95
CA TYR A 767 24.62 -24.68 -6.05
C TYR A 767 25.16 -25.12 -7.40
N SER A 768 24.29 -25.56 -8.30
CA SER A 768 24.67 -26.07 -9.61
C SER A 768 25.74 -27.16 -9.44
N LEU A 769 26.86 -27.09 -10.17
CA LEU A 769 27.97 -28.04 -10.07
C LEU A 769 28.61 -28.12 -8.66
N GLY A 770 28.40 -27.12 -7.79
CA GLY A 770 28.80 -27.19 -6.39
C GLY A 770 28.12 -28.32 -5.62
N THR A 771 26.95 -28.77 -6.07
CA THR A 771 26.24 -29.94 -5.51
C THR A 771 27.13 -31.18 -5.46
N THR A 772 27.89 -31.42 -6.53
CA THR A 772 28.78 -32.57 -6.63
C THR A 772 29.85 -32.55 -5.54
N VAL A 773 30.41 -31.38 -5.28
CA VAL A 773 31.45 -31.19 -4.26
C VAL A 773 30.84 -31.23 -2.86
N ALA A 774 29.63 -30.69 -2.68
CA ALA A 774 28.88 -30.81 -1.42
C ALA A 774 28.62 -32.29 -1.07
N PHE A 775 28.20 -33.10 -2.04
CA PHE A 775 28.02 -34.54 -1.86
C PHE A 775 29.33 -35.25 -1.47
N GLU A 776 30.43 -34.96 -2.16
CA GLU A 776 31.75 -35.52 -1.85
C GLU A 776 32.29 -35.09 -0.47
N LEU A 777 32.00 -33.85 -0.06
CA LEU A 777 32.35 -33.31 1.25
C LEU A 777 31.51 -33.96 2.36
N ALA A 778 30.20 -34.13 2.15
CA ALA A 778 29.32 -34.81 3.09
C ALA A 778 29.79 -36.25 3.37
N LYS A 779 30.20 -37.00 2.34
CA LYS A 779 30.77 -38.35 2.53
C LYS A 779 32.02 -38.36 3.40
N ARG A 780 32.93 -37.39 3.22
CA ARG A 780 34.15 -37.27 4.03
C ARG A 780 33.83 -36.96 5.48
N LEU A 781 32.88 -36.05 5.72
CA LEU A 781 32.39 -35.73 7.07
C LEU A 781 31.75 -36.96 7.74
N GLU A 782 30.90 -37.70 7.04
CA GLU A 782 30.29 -38.93 7.57
C GLU A 782 31.33 -40.04 7.83
N ALA A 783 32.29 -40.23 6.91
CA ALA A 783 33.37 -41.20 7.08
C ALA A 783 34.30 -40.86 8.26
N ASN A 784 34.43 -39.58 8.58
CA ASN A 784 35.13 -39.08 9.77
C ASN A 784 34.30 -39.25 11.07
N GLY A 785 33.10 -39.85 10.99
CA GLY A 785 32.23 -40.10 12.14
C GLY A 785 31.35 -38.92 12.55
N ASP A 786 31.33 -37.84 11.78
CA ASP A 786 30.45 -36.70 12.06
C ASP A 786 29.03 -36.92 11.53
N LYS A 787 28.05 -36.33 12.22
CA LYS A 787 26.67 -36.29 11.74
C LYS A 787 26.53 -35.20 10.67
N VAL A 788 26.06 -35.55 9.47
CA VAL A 788 25.54 -34.59 8.50
C VAL A 788 24.01 -34.55 8.66
N ALA A 789 23.51 -33.44 9.21
CA ALA A 789 22.08 -33.27 9.48
C ALA A 789 21.29 -32.85 8.23
N PHE A 790 21.94 -32.13 7.32
CA PHE A 790 21.37 -31.67 6.06
C PHE A 790 22.44 -31.67 4.96
N CYS A 791 22.10 -32.29 3.83
CA CYS A 791 22.87 -32.26 2.59
C CYS A 791 21.88 -32.08 1.43
N ALA A 792 22.09 -31.07 0.59
CA ALA A 792 21.17 -30.79 -0.51
C ALA A 792 21.84 -30.42 -1.83
N ALA A 793 21.09 -30.70 -2.91
CA ALA A 793 21.35 -30.23 -4.26
C ALA A 793 20.49 -29.01 -4.54
N LEU A 794 21.09 -27.95 -5.10
CA LEU A 794 20.35 -26.83 -5.67
C LEU A 794 20.45 -26.92 -7.19
N ASP A 795 19.39 -27.48 -7.77
CA ASP A 795 19.12 -27.66 -9.20
C ASP A 795 20.27 -28.30 -9.99
N SER A 796 20.84 -29.39 -9.46
CA SER A 796 21.87 -30.17 -10.17
C SER A 796 21.73 -31.67 -9.93
N PRO A 797 21.84 -32.53 -10.95
CA PRO A 797 21.74 -33.98 -10.85
C PRO A 797 23.07 -34.61 -10.41
N PRO A 798 23.08 -35.86 -9.93
CA PRO A 798 24.32 -36.55 -9.57
C PRO A 798 25.19 -36.87 -10.79
N HIS A 799 24.56 -37.14 -11.94
CA HIS A 799 25.25 -37.42 -13.20
C HIS A 799 25.43 -36.13 -14.00
N ILE A 800 26.57 -35.47 -13.83
CA ILE A 800 26.83 -34.14 -14.41
C ILE A 800 27.43 -34.16 -15.82
N ILE A 801 27.82 -35.33 -16.37
CA ILE A 801 28.41 -35.42 -17.71
C ILE A 801 27.53 -34.76 -18.80
N PRO A 802 26.20 -34.93 -18.83
CA PRO A 802 25.36 -34.23 -19.79
C PRO A 802 25.39 -32.70 -19.66
N LEU A 803 25.60 -32.18 -18.44
CA LEU A 803 25.69 -30.75 -18.18
C LEU A 803 27.00 -30.15 -18.71
N VAL A 804 28.10 -30.87 -18.51
CA VAL A 804 29.46 -30.36 -18.80
C VAL A 804 30.05 -30.87 -20.10
N GLY A 805 29.49 -31.92 -20.70
CA GLY A 805 29.96 -32.52 -21.95
C GLY A 805 30.12 -31.50 -23.07
N PRO A 806 29.09 -30.66 -23.34
CA PRO A 806 29.16 -29.61 -24.37
C PRO A 806 30.05 -28.41 -24.02
N LEU A 807 30.58 -28.31 -22.79
CA LEU A 807 31.39 -27.16 -22.39
C LEU A 807 32.82 -27.30 -22.94
N ASP A 808 33.17 -26.47 -23.92
CA ASP A 808 34.54 -26.05 -24.15
C ASP A 808 34.79 -24.67 -23.52
N TRP A 809 36.02 -24.16 -23.66
CA TRP A 809 36.39 -22.88 -23.07
C TRP A 809 35.51 -21.72 -23.57
N THR A 810 35.17 -21.70 -24.87
CA THR A 810 34.35 -20.64 -25.48
C THR A 810 32.91 -20.70 -24.97
N ALA A 811 32.32 -21.89 -24.91
CA ALA A 811 31.00 -22.09 -24.33
C ALA A 811 30.97 -21.73 -22.84
N ALA A 812 32.03 -22.02 -22.09
CA ALA A 812 32.18 -21.58 -20.71
C ALA A 812 32.24 -20.05 -20.60
N ALA A 813 32.98 -19.38 -21.49
CA ALA A 813 33.09 -17.92 -21.53
C ALA A 813 31.73 -17.24 -21.75
N ILE A 814 30.97 -17.70 -22.75
CA ILE A 814 29.65 -17.17 -23.07
C ILE A 814 28.70 -17.35 -21.88
N ARG A 815 28.68 -18.54 -21.27
CA ARG A 815 27.81 -18.84 -20.13
C ARG A 815 28.18 -18.04 -18.88
N VAL A 816 29.47 -17.87 -18.59
CA VAL A 816 29.94 -16.99 -17.50
C VAL A 816 29.46 -15.56 -17.73
N SER A 817 29.58 -15.04 -18.96
CA SER A 817 29.10 -13.71 -19.29
C SER A 817 27.58 -13.59 -19.10
N TYR A 818 26.80 -14.61 -19.46
CA TYR A 818 25.37 -14.65 -19.16
C TYR A 818 25.09 -14.61 -17.65
N PHE A 819 25.75 -15.45 -16.85
CA PHE A 819 25.56 -15.48 -15.39
C PHE A 819 26.03 -14.21 -14.68
N LEU A 820 26.95 -13.46 -15.28
CA LEU A 820 27.36 -12.13 -14.82
C LEU A 820 26.44 -11.00 -15.32
N GLU A 821 25.36 -11.36 -16.03
CA GLU A 821 24.40 -10.47 -16.69
C GLU A 821 25.09 -9.52 -17.68
N LEU A 822 26.20 -9.93 -18.26
CA LEU A 822 26.90 -9.15 -19.29
C LEU A 822 26.18 -9.27 -20.63
N ILE A 823 25.51 -10.38 -20.90
CA ILE A 823 24.78 -10.66 -22.14
C ILE A 823 23.42 -11.32 -21.84
N ALA A 824 22.47 -11.27 -22.79
CA ALA A 824 21.20 -11.97 -22.64
C ALA A 824 21.31 -13.47 -22.95
N GLN A 825 20.43 -14.28 -22.34
CA GLN A 825 20.37 -15.73 -22.58
C GLN A 825 20.08 -16.06 -24.05
N ASP A 826 19.20 -15.28 -24.69
CA ASP A 826 18.78 -15.51 -26.08
C ASP A 826 19.90 -15.22 -27.10
N ASP A 827 20.97 -14.52 -26.69
CA ASP A 827 22.13 -14.26 -27.53
C ASP A 827 23.18 -15.39 -27.47
N ILE A 828 23.07 -16.34 -26.52
CA ILE A 828 24.03 -17.44 -26.36
C ILE A 828 24.21 -18.23 -27.68
N PRO A 829 23.14 -18.70 -28.38
CA PRO A 829 23.32 -19.46 -29.62
C PRO A 829 24.00 -18.66 -30.73
N LYS A 830 23.76 -17.35 -30.78
CA LYS A 830 24.40 -16.44 -31.73
C LYS A 830 25.91 -16.39 -31.46
N TYR A 831 26.30 -16.15 -30.21
CA TYR A 831 27.71 -16.02 -29.84
C TYR A 831 28.47 -17.35 -29.91
N GLU A 832 27.82 -18.50 -29.67
CA GLU A 832 28.43 -19.83 -29.87
C GLU A 832 28.81 -20.09 -31.34
N VAL A 833 28.10 -19.47 -32.29
CA VAL A 833 28.42 -19.52 -33.72
C VAL A 833 29.45 -18.46 -34.08
N GLU A 834 29.27 -17.22 -33.63
CA GLU A 834 30.10 -16.07 -33.99
C GLU A 834 31.53 -16.18 -33.44
N PHE A 835 31.69 -16.70 -32.23
CA PHE A 835 32.99 -16.81 -31.57
C PHE A 835 33.71 -18.13 -31.84
N ARG A 836 33.16 -18.97 -32.72
CA ARG A 836 33.75 -20.25 -33.09
C ARG A 836 35.09 -20.03 -33.80
N GLY A 837 36.15 -20.64 -33.27
CA GLY A 837 37.49 -20.60 -33.87
C GLY A 837 38.33 -19.37 -33.51
N LEU A 838 37.79 -18.44 -32.71
CA LEU A 838 38.57 -17.34 -32.12
C LEU A 838 39.48 -17.85 -31.00
N SER A 839 40.58 -17.15 -30.74
CA SER A 839 41.44 -17.41 -29.58
C SER A 839 40.74 -16.99 -28.27
N GLN A 840 41.16 -17.57 -27.14
CA GLN A 840 40.54 -17.28 -25.83
C GLN A 840 40.55 -15.79 -25.46
N VAL A 841 41.62 -15.08 -25.81
CA VAL A 841 41.75 -13.64 -25.56
C VAL A 841 40.75 -12.87 -26.42
N GLU A 842 40.67 -13.18 -27.72
CA GLU A 842 39.70 -12.55 -28.63
C GLU A 842 38.26 -12.79 -28.17
N VAL A 843 37.92 -14.00 -27.72
CA VAL A 843 36.58 -14.29 -27.18
C VAL A 843 36.29 -13.44 -25.95
N ALA A 844 37.22 -13.33 -25.01
CA ALA A 844 37.03 -12.51 -23.82
C ALA A 844 36.89 -11.02 -24.16
N GLU A 845 37.71 -10.48 -25.06
CA GLU A 845 37.61 -9.10 -25.52
C GLU A 845 36.27 -8.83 -26.21
N ARG A 846 35.85 -9.71 -27.14
CA ARG A 846 34.56 -9.60 -27.81
C ARG A 846 33.38 -9.67 -26.85
N LEU A 847 33.44 -10.57 -25.86
CA LEU A 847 32.41 -10.66 -24.83
C LEU A 847 32.30 -9.35 -24.03
N LEU A 848 33.42 -8.73 -23.68
CA LEU A 848 33.41 -7.42 -23.01
C LEU A 848 32.89 -6.32 -23.96
N GLU A 849 33.21 -6.35 -25.25
CA GLU A 849 32.69 -5.37 -26.23
C GLU A 849 31.16 -5.45 -26.42
N VAL A 850 30.61 -6.65 -26.47
CA VAL A 850 29.15 -6.86 -26.66
C VAL A 850 28.37 -6.83 -25.35
N SER A 851 29.06 -6.66 -24.21
CA SER A 851 28.43 -6.63 -22.90
C SER A 851 27.52 -5.41 -22.75
N PHE A 852 26.45 -5.55 -21.95
CA PHE A 852 25.63 -4.40 -21.57
C PHE A 852 26.50 -3.32 -20.92
N PRO A 853 26.56 -2.09 -21.49
CA PRO A 853 27.52 -1.08 -21.06
C PRO A 853 27.42 -0.72 -19.58
N GLU A 854 26.21 -0.70 -19.03
CA GLU A 854 25.96 -0.43 -17.62
C GLU A 854 26.52 -1.53 -16.71
N GLN A 855 26.32 -2.80 -17.06
CA GLN A 855 26.81 -3.93 -16.29
C GLN A 855 28.34 -4.08 -16.40
N LEU A 856 28.90 -3.82 -17.58
CA LEU A 856 30.35 -3.81 -17.78
C LEU A 856 31.01 -2.66 -17.00
N ALA A 857 30.45 -1.45 -17.07
CA ALA A 857 30.94 -0.29 -16.33
C ALA A 857 30.82 -0.49 -14.81
N LYS A 858 29.79 -1.21 -14.37
CA LYS A 858 29.63 -1.68 -13.00
C LYS A 858 30.78 -2.63 -12.68
N LEU A 859 30.86 -3.82 -13.27
CA LEU A 859 31.82 -4.84 -12.87
C LEU A 859 33.31 -4.47 -13.10
N LYS A 860 33.60 -3.53 -14.02
CA LYS A 860 34.96 -3.13 -14.42
C LYS A 860 35.87 -4.32 -14.73
N LEU A 861 35.29 -5.39 -15.27
CA LEU A 861 36.02 -6.60 -15.57
C LEU A 861 37.07 -6.30 -16.63
N THR A 862 38.32 -6.57 -16.30
CA THR A 862 39.37 -6.64 -17.31
C THR A 862 39.28 -7.97 -18.06
N THR A 863 39.82 -8.01 -19.26
CA THR A 863 39.96 -9.27 -20.03
C THR A 863 40.60 -10.37 -19.20
N ALA A 864 41.67 -10.05 -18.44
CA ALA A 864 42.35 -11.01 -17.57
C ALA A 864 41.46 -11.55 -16.44
N GLN A 865 40.64 -10.70 -15.82
CA GLN A 865 39.71 -11.12 -14.76
C GLN A 865 38.59 -11.99 -15.28
N LEU A 866 37.99 -11.63 -16.43
CA LEU A 866 36.99 -12.47 -17.08
C LEU A 866 37.60 -13.83 -17.43
N MET A 867 38.78 -13.86 -18.05
CA MET A 867 39.48 -15.10 -18.38
C MET A 867 39.77 -15.96 -17.16
N ALA A 868 40.16 -15.39 -16.01
CA ALA A 868 40.39 -16.16 -14.79
C ALA A 868 39.11 -16.90 -14.32
N ILE A 869 37.96 -16.22 -14.31
CA ILE A 869 36.66 -16.84 -13.95
C ILE A 869 36.30 -17.94 -14.96
N VAL A 870 36.56 -17.70 -16.25
CA VAL A 870 36.31 -18.69 -17.30
C VAL A 870 37.24 -19.89 -17.17
N HIS A 871 38.52 -19.70 -16.84
CA HIS A 871 39.45 -20.80 -16.60
C HIS A 871 39.01 -21.70 -15.44
N VAL A 872 38.53 -21.11 -14.34
CA VAL A 872 37.95 -21.89 -13.23
C VAL A 872 36.72 -22.68 -13.70
N THR A 873 35.84 -22.05 -14.47
CA THR A 873 34.62 -22.69 -15.00
C THR A 873 34.93 -23.82 -15.99
N ASP A 874 35.83 -23.58 -16.95
CA ASP A 874 36.31 -24.57 -17.92
C ASP A 874 37.01 -25.74 -17.21
N ASN A 875 37.82 -25.47 -16.18
CA ASN A 875 38.44 -26.51 -15.39
C ASN A 875 37.41 -27.37 -14.64
N PHE A 876 36.37 -26.76 -14.08
CA PHE A 876 35.26 -27.52 -13.50
C PHE A 876 34.58 -28.40 -14.55
N GLY A 877 34.36 -27.88 -15.76
CA GLY A 877 33.86 -28.66 -16.89
C GLY A 877 34.74 -29.87 -17.22
N LYS A 878 36.06 -29.68 -17.27
CA LYS A 878 37.05 -30.76 -17.51
C LYS A 878 37.02 -31.83 -16.41
N MET A 879 37.03 -31.42 -15.14
CA MET A 879 36.91 -32.35 -14.01
C MET A 879 35.58 -33.10 -14.03
N GLY A 880 34.48 -32.41 -14.36
CA GLY A 880 33.15 -32.99 -14.42
C GLY A 880 32.97 -34.04 -15.52
N LYS A 881 33.68 -33.91 -16.66
CA LYS A 881 33.63 -34.88 -17.77
C LYS A 881 34.16 -36.27 -17.39
N VAL A 882 35.05 -36.34 -16.41
CA VAL A 882 35.65 -37.61 -15.93
C VAL A 882 35.11 -38.04 -14.57
N TYR A 883 34.27 -37.22 -13.94
CA TYR A 883 33.70 -37.53 -12.64
C TYR A 883 32.52 -38.50 -12.75
N GLN A 884 32.53 -39.52 -11.89
CA GLN A 884 31.43 -40.46 -11.72
C GLN A 884 31.04 -40.50 -10.24
N PRO A 885 29.80 -40.16 -9.88
CA PRO A 885 29.35 -40.21 -8.49
C PRO A 885 29.37 -41.66 -7.97
N LYS A 886 29.88 -41.86 -6.76
CA LYS A 886 29.96 -43.16 -6.08
C LYS A 886 29.74 -43.00 -4.58
N GLY A 887 29.24 -44.06 -3.93
CA GLY A 887 28.98 -44.07 -2.49
C GLY A 887 27.64 -43.44 -2.13
N LEU A 888 27.36 -43.35 -0.82
CA LEU A 888 26.07 -42.90 -0.29
C LEU A 888 26.29 -41.85 0.80
N VAL A 889 25.40 -40.85 0.86
CA VAL A 889 25.22 -40.00 2.06
C VAL A 889 23.98 -40.43 2.82
N ARG A 890 23.82 -39.97 4.06
CA ARG A 890 22.65 -40.31 4.88
C ARG A 890 21.35 -39.90 4.19
N LYS A 891 21.23 -38.64 3.82
CA LYS A 891 20.05 -38.08 3.17
C LYS A 891 20.45 -36.98 2.19
N MET A 892 19.84 -37.00 1.01
CA MET A 892 19.95 -35.93 0.02
C MET A 892 18.60 -35.25 -0.18
N ASP A 893 18.54 -33.93 0.03
CA ASP A 893 17.40 -33.09 -0.35
C ASP A 893 17.69 -32.43 -1.70
N VAL A 894 16.66 -32.13 -2.50
CA VAL A 894 16.84 -31.60 -3.85
C VAL A 894 15.88 -30.44 -4.10
N PHE A 895 16.44 -29.24 -4.16
CA PHE A 895 15.72 -28.03 -4.56
C PHE A 895 15.83 -27.90 -6.07
N TYR A 896 14.70 -27.74 -6.77
CA TYR A 896 14.66 -27.69 -8.23
C TYR A 896 13.83 -26.52 -8.75
N CYS A 897 14.20 -25.99 -9.91
CA CYS A 897 13.54 -24.86 -10.55
C CYS A 897 13.34 -25.16 -12.04
N ILE A 898 13.11 -24.14 -12.86
CA ILE A 898 13.08 -24.32 -14.32
C ILE A 898 14.52 -24.63 -14.79
N PRO A 899 14.76 -25.77 -15.48
CA PRO A 899 16.10 -26.13 -15.93
C PRO A 899 16.64 -25.17 -16.99
N LEU A 900 17.96 -25.17 -17.20
CA LEU A 900 18.57 -24.49 -18.34
C LEU A 900 18.02 -25.07 -19.65
N LYS A 901 17.55 -24.20 -20.55
CA LYS A 901 17.03 -24.57 -21.89
C LYS A 901 18.00 -25.43 -22.70
N SER A 902 19.31 -25.25 -22.48
CA SER A 902 20.38 -26.02 -23.14
C SER A 902 20.53 -27.45 -22.65
N VAL A 903 19.90 -27.80 -21.53
CA VAL A 903 20.02 -29.11 -20.86
C VAL A 903 18.72 -29.89 -20.98
N CYS A 904 17.60 -29.27 -20.57
CA CYS A 904 16.30 -29.89 -20.62
C CYS A 904 15.23 -28.82 -20.83
N LEU A 905 14.34 -29.01 -21.79
CA LEU A 905 13.20 -28.10 -22.02
C LEU A 905 12.00 -28.45 -21.13
N ASP A 906 11.96 -29.66 -20.61
CA ASP A 906 10.82 -30.21 -19.87
C ASP A 906 11.19 -30.37 -18.39
N LYS A 907 10.56 -29.55 -17.54
CA LYS A 907 10.78 -29.56 -16.09
C LYS A 907 10.41 -30.90 -15.45
N GLN A 908 9.39 -31.60 -15.94
CA GLN A 908 9.00 -32.90 -15.39
C GLN A 908 10.04 -33.96 -15.71
N LYS A 909 10.58 -33.96 -16.93
CA LYS A 909 11.71 -34.85 -17.29
C LYS A 909 12.98 -34.50 -16.52
N TRP A 910 13.26 -33.21 -16.33
CA TRP A 910 14.38 -32.77 -15.50
C TRP A 910 14.33 -33.37 -14.10
N VAL A 911 13.16 -33.31 -13.47
CA VAL A 911 12.93 -33.89 -12.15
C VAL A 911 13.01 -35.41 -12.17
N ALA A 912 12.27 -36.07 -13.08
CA ALA A 912 12.11 -37.52 -13.08
C ALA A 912 13.37 -38.29 -13.56
N GLU A 913 14.03 -37.80 -14.61
CA GLU A 913 15.10 -38.53 -15.29
C GLU A 913 16.50 -38.11 -14.83
N HIS A 914 16.65 -36.89 -14.29
CA HIS A 914 17.97 -36.36 -13.91
C HIS A 914 18.10 -36.14 -12.40
N LEU A 915 17.24 -35.32 -11.79
CA LEU A 915 17.33 -35.00 -10.37
C LEU A 915 16.91 -36.16 -9.46
N GLY A 916 15.91 -36.95 -9.87
CA GLY A 916 15.44 -38.12 -9.14
C GLY A 916 16.52 -39.19 -8.92
N ALA A 917 17.57 -39.20 -9.77
CA ALA A 917 18.71 -40.11 -9.63
C ALA A 917 19.49 -39.89 -8.32
N TRP A 918 19.31 -38.78 -7.61
CA TRP A 918 19.88 -38.60 -6.26
C TRP A 918 19.43 -39.69 -5.27
N GLN A 919 18.31 -40.36 -5.54
CA GLN A 919 17.84 -41.49 -4.73
C GLN A 919 18.87 -42.64 -4.66
N ASP A 920 19.64 -42.87 -5.72
CA ASP A 920 20.67 -43.92 -5.76
C ASP A 920 21.91 -43.58 -4.91
N PHE A 921 22.01 -42.32 -4.47
CA PHE A 921 23.14 -41.79 -3.70
C PHE A 921 22.75 -41.40 -2.26
N SER A 922 21.51 -41.68 -1.86
CA SER A 922 20.94 -41.34 -0.55
C SER A 922 20.42 -42.60 0.16
N ARG A 923 20.81 -42.79 1.43
CA ARG A 923 20.32 -43.93 2.25
C ARG A 923 18.87 -43.74 2.69
N GLU A 924 18.46 -42.51 2.94
CA GLU A 924 17.07 -42.12 3.24
C GLU A 924 16.37 -41.62 1.96
N PRO A 925 15.01 -41.64 1.90
CA PRO A 925 14.28 -41.11 0.75
C PRO A 925 14.60 -39.64 0.49
N ILE A 926 14.82 -39.28 -0.77
CA ILE A 926 15.05 -37.89 -1.17
C ILE A 926 13.76 -37.07 -1.06
N GLU A 927 13.90 -35.78 -0.78
CA GLU A 927 12.80 -34.82 -0.84
C GLU A 927 13.02 -33.87 -2.01
N LEU A 928 12.03 -33.75 -2.90
CA LEU A 928 12.06 -32.86 -4.05
C LEU A 928 11.28 -31.58 -3.69
N ILE A 929 11.94 -30.44 -3.70
CA ILE A 929 11.39 -29.14 -3.30
C ILE A 929 11.39 -28.20 -4.49
N GLU A 930 10.20 -27.78 -4.93
CA GLU A 930 10.07 -26.84 -6.04
C GLU A 930 10.33 -25.40 -5.61
N CYS A 931 11.20 -24.73 -6.36
CA CYS A 931 11.55 -23.33 -6.21
C CYS A 931 11.08 -22.52 -7.43
N GLU A 932 10.87 -21.23 -7.20
CA GLU A 932 10.60 -20.24 -8.25
C GLU A 932 11.89 -19.89 -9.01
N GLY A 933 11.71 -19.31 -10.19
CA GLY A 933 12.80 -18.94 -11.10
C GLY A 933 13.29 -20.10 -11.97
N ASP A 934 14.41 -19.85 -12.62
CA ASP A 934 15.20 -20.80 -13.39
C ASP A 934 16.56 -21.07 -12.72
N HIS A 935 17.34 -21.98 -13.33
CA HIS A 935 18.65 -22.37 -12.81
C HIS A 935 19.59 -21.20 -12.55
N ALA A 936 19.50 -20.11 -13.33
CA ALA A 936 20.39 -18.96 -13.25
C ALA A 936 19.95 -17.95 -12.20
N ASP A 937 18.63 -17.83 -11.96
CA ASP A 937 18.08 -16.75 -11.14
C ASP A 937 17.38 -17.19 -9.84
N MET A 938 17.24 -18.50 -9.56
CA MET A 938 16.58 -19.00 -8.33
C MET A 938 17.18 -18.42 -7.02
N MET A 939 18.44 -17.96 -7.07
CA MET A 939 19.15 -17.34 -5.95
C MET A 939 19.19 -15.80 -6.02
N ASN A 940 18.62 -15.19 -7.06
CA ASN A 940 18.58 -13.75 -7.24
C ASN A 940 17.55 -13.10 -6.30
N ALA A 941 17.69 -11.78 -6.10
CA ALA A 941 16.86 -11.02 -5.17
C ALA A 941 15.35 -11.17 -5.40
N GLN A 942 14.92 -11.47 -6.63
CA GLN A 942 13.52 -11.70 -6.98
C GLN A 942 12.93 -12.97 -6.33
N TYR A 943 13.70 -14.05 -6.22
CA TYR A 943 13.21 -15.37 -5.79
C TYR A 943 13.82 -15.85 -4.48
N VAL A 944 14.89 -15.20 -4.00
CA VAL A 944 15.68 -15.68 -2.85
C VAL A 944 14.90 -15.72 -1.53
N GLU A 945 13.92 -14.84 -1.32
CA GLU A 945 13.08 -14.89 -0.11
C GLU A 945 12.17 -16.13 -0.11
N GLY A 946 11.55 -16.43 -1.26
CA GLY A 946 10.77 -17.65 -1.43
C GLY A 946 11.63 -18.91 -1.32
N PHE A 947 12.87 -18.87 -1.81
CA PHE A 947 13.85 -19.94 -1.64
C PHE A 947 14.26 -20.12 -0.17
N GLU A 948 14.61 -19.03 0.52
CA GLU A 948 15.00 -19.02 1.93
C GLU A 948 13.91 -19.62 2.81
N GLN A 949 12.65 -19.25 2.62
CA GLN A 949 11.54 -19.80 3.40
C GLN A 949 11.40 -21.32 3.23
N ARG A 950 11.55 -21.82 2.00
CA ARG A 950 11.52 -23.25 1.70
C ARG A 950 12.71 -23.97 2.34
N LEU A 951 13.91 -23.42 2.19
CA LEU A 951 15.13 -23.94 2.79
C LEU A 951 15.02 -23.99 4.32
N SER A 952 14.55 -22.91 4.96
CA SER A 952 14.34 -22.81 6.41
C SER A 952 13.32 -23.84 6.93
N LYS A 953 12.25 -24.12 6.17
CA LYS A 953 11.29 -25.19 6.51
C LYS A 953 11.94 -26.57 6.46
N VAL A 954 12.74 -26.86 5.42
CA VAL A 954 13.44 -28.14 5.30
C VAL A 954 14.48 -28.30 6.42
N LEU A 955 15.29 -27.27 6.69
CA LEU A 955 16.26 -27.27 7.80
C LEU A 955 15.56 -27.54 9.15
N ALA A 956 14.43 -26.89 9.41
CA ALA A 956 13.64 -27.15 10.61
C ALA A 956 13.11 -28.59 10.67
N ALA A 957 12.67 -29.16 9.54
CA ALA A 957 12.25 -30.56 9.44
C ALA A 957 13.41 -31.56 9.63
N ARG A 958 14.66 -31.12 9.45
CA ARG A 958 15.87 -31.88 9.80
C ARG A 958 16.34 -31.65 11.25
N GLY A 959 15.63 -30.80 12.01
CA GLY A 959 15.87 -30.49 13.41
C GLY A 959 17.01 -29.51 13.65
N ILE A 960 17.29 -28.60 12.70
CA ILE A 960 18.46 -27.70 12.72
C ILE A 960 18.20 -26.26 12.27
#